data_AF-A0A0F9TT88-F1
#
_entry.id   AF-A0A0F9TT88-F1
#
_cell.length_a   1.000
_cell.length_b   1.000
_cell.length_c   1.000
_cell.angle_alpha   90.00
_cell.angle_beta   90.00
_cell.angle_gamma   90.00
#
_symmetry.space_group_name_H-M   'P 1'
#
loop_
_entity.id
_entity.type
_entity.pdbx_description
1 polymer ?
#
loop_
_entity_poly.entity_id
_entity_poly.type
_entity_poly.pdbx_seq_one_letter_code
_entity_poly.pdbx_strand_id
1 'polypeptide(L)'
;LKVLRSICPECSKLMLLEEEKEMFRDEQSKHRKIFFEGDEDASKIVFKRARKSKSCPYCGAKKKKIVIEKPTTFYEEEEGKGSRRITPIEILERLLKMSDVDLRILGISPENARLEWIIFTVLPIPPVCARPSITLDSGIRSEDDLTHKLVDVIRINQRLRENIDAGAPHLIVEDLWELLQYHITTYFDNQVSGIPPARHRSGRALRTLTQRLKGKEGRFRSNLSGKRVDFSARSVISPNPYISINEVGVPIEIAKILTIPTNVNDWNIEEMKQLVLNGPFKHPGSNYIIRNDRRRIDLRYVKNLNIIADMLAPGFTVERHLSDGDLVLFNRQPSLHRMSIMAHEVRIMDGRTFRLNLTVCPPYNADFDGDEMNLHVPQSEEARTEAELLLKVQEHILSPRFGGPILGGIQDFISSVFQFTSKDALYNKKDTLKLLYNGDIFENHTLFSLDQLTPITTDPVPLYSGKDIFSTLFPDDLNIKVKSKFCKKCDVCKEENCEYDAYVVIRNGKLITGTIDENSFGAMQSNSILQRIIKDHGKATGRQFLDSATKMLLFVIRQNGITMGLDEVYVHGHAYDEIKKILKDANAESFKLINAFNDNDTKFLKRAPGRSMRETLELKIRQVLSEARKQAEETAADFIGDDAHSVIMTKSGARGNILNLGQMSAVVGQQAIRGERINRGYSQRTLPHFKINDLSPKSRGFVSSSYRNGLKPVEFFFHAMGGREGLVDTAVRTSTSGYMQRRLVNALQDMVVENDGTYYPISLWRRRRGAHSHRPRASSKLRCAATQS
;
A
#
# COMPACT_ATOMS: atom_id res chain seq x y z
N LEU A 1 9.71 -22.40 -35.51
CA LEU A 1 9.45 -21.47 -36.64
C LEU A 1 10.62 -20.55 -36.98
N LYS A 2 11.10 -19.67 -36.08
CA LYS A 2 12.18 -18.70 -36.41
C LYS A 2 13.44 -19.39 -36.95
N VAL A 3 13.88 -20.46 -36.28
CA VAL A 3 15.03 -21.28 -36.71
C VAL A 3 14.79 -21.90 -38.09
N LEU A 4 13.66 -22.57 -38.30
CA LEU A 4 13.35 -23.22 -39.59
C LEU A 4 13.37 -22.24 -40.77
N ARG A 5 13.01 -20.97 -40.54
CA ARG A 5 13.09 -19.92 -41.56
C ARG A 5 14.51 -19.39 -41.80
N SER A 6 15.48 -19.75 -40.97
CA SER A 6 16.85 -19.23 -41.01
C SER A 6 17.89 -20.30 -41.40
N ILE A 7 17.50 -21.57 -41.44
CA ILE A 7 18.34 -22.68 -41.88
C ILE A 7 18.00 -23.11 -43.31
N CYS A 8 18.96 -23.76 -43.98
CA CYS A 8 18.73 -24.41 -45.26
C CYS A 8 17.87 -25.68 -45.08
N PRO A 9 16.88 -25.95 -45.96
CA PRO A 9 16.03 -27.15 -45.85
C PRO A 9 16.78 -28.47 -46.05
N GLU A 10 17.92 -28.47 -46.77
CA GLU A 10 18.69 -29.68 -47.10
C GLU A 10 19.89 -29.87 -46.17
N CYS A 11 20.82 -28.91 -46.14
CA CYS A 11 22.04 -29.01 -45.34
C CYS A 11 21.90 -28.53 -43.90
N SER A 12 20.75 -27.94 -43.51
CA SER A 12 20.45 -27.44 -42.16
C SER A 12 21.44 -26.41 -41.57
N LYS A 13 22.41 -25.94 -42.37
CA LYS A 13 23.30 -24.84 -41.99
C LYS A 13 22.55 -23.52 -41.93
N LEU A 14 23.00 -22.64 -41.03
CA LEU A 14 22.51 -21.27 -40.93
C LEU A 14 22.78 -20.50 -42.23
N MET A 15 21.77 -19.83 -42.79
CA MET A 15 21.85 -19.14 -44.10
C MET A 15 22.60 -17.79 -44.04
N LEU A 16 23.83 -17.81 -43.55
CA LEU A 16 24.77 -16.70 -43.49
C LEU A 16 26.11 -17.11 -44.11
N LEU A 17 26.84 -16.13 -44.64
CA LEU A 17 28.23 -16.33 -45.09
C LEU A 17 29.16 -16.53 -43.89
N GLU A 18 30.29 -17.20 -44.07
CA GLU A 18 31.23 -17.44 -42.96
C GLU A 18 31.82 -16.13 -42.39
N GLU A 19 32.10 -15.14 -43.24
CA GLU A 19 32.52 -13.78 -42.80
C GLU A 19 31.47 -13.14 -41.89
N GLU A 20 30.18 -13.29 -42.22
CA GLU A 20 29.09 -12.75 -41.40
C GLU A 20 28.97 -13.49 -40.08
N LYS A 21 29.18 -14.81 -40.07
CA LYS A 21 29.17 -15.63 -38.85
C LYS A 21 30.30 -15.21 -37.90
N GLU A 22 31.49 -14.97 -38.43
CA GLU A 22 32.65 -14.53 -37.65
C GLU A 22 32.42 -13.13 -37.05
N MET A 23 31.90 -12.19 -37.85
CA MET A 23 31.49 -10.87 -37.34
C MET A 23 30.49 -10.96 -36.19
N PHE A 24 29.41 -11.73 -36.35
CA PHE A 24 28.41 -11.88 -35.28
C PHE A 24 28.96 -12.60 -34.06
N ARG A 25 29.88 -13.55 -34.23
CA ARG A 25 30.54 -14.24 -33.12
C ARG A 25 31.38 -13.26 -32.30
N ASP A 26 32.13 -12.38 -32.95
CA ASP A 26 32.94 -11.37 -32.29
C ASP A 26 32.09 -10.33 -31.57
N GLU A 27 31.05 -9.82 -32.21
CA GLU A 27 30.09 -8.90 -31.58
C GLU A 27 29.42 -9.55 -30.36
N GLN A 28 28.92 -10.77 -30.50
CA GLN A 28 28.30 -11.49 -29.37
C GLN A 28 29.29 -11.76 -28.24
N SER A 29 30.58 -12.01 -28.55
CA SER A 29 31.60 -12.19 -27.52
C SER A 29 31.86 -10.91 -26.73
N LYS A 30 31.90 -9.74 -27.41
CA LYS A 30 32.04 -8.42 -26.79
C LYS A 30 30.80 -8.09 -25.95
N HIS A 31 29.60 -8.33 -26.49
CA HIS A 31 28.35 -8.09 -25.80
C HIS A 31 28.18 -9.00 -24.57
N ARG A 32 28.54 -10.28 -24.64
CA ARG A 32 28.53 -11.19 -23.48
C ARG A 32 29.50 -10.74 -22.39
N LYS A 33 30.69 -10.22 -22.74
CA LYS A 33 31.63 -9.64 -21.77
C LYS A 33 31.06 -8.41 -21.07
N ILE A 34 30.26 -7.61 -21.79
CA ILE A 34 29.65 -6.41 -21.23
C ILE A 34 28.43 -6.82 -20.40
N PHE A 35 27.40 -7.44 -20.99
CA PHE A 35 26.08 -7.61 -20.36
C PHE A 35 25.83 -8.96 -19.67
N PHE A 36 26.70 -9.97 -19.80
CA PHE A 36 26.57 -11.34 -19.26
C PHE A 36 25.26 -12.11 -19.60
N GLU A 37 24.25 -11.44 -20.16
CA GLU A 37 23.07 -12.04 -20.77
C GLU A 37 23.27 -12.24 -22.28
N GLY A 38 22.57 -13.22 -22.85
CA GLY A 38 22.52 -13.41 -24.30
C GLY A 38 21.86 -12.19 -24.95
N ASP A 39 22.53 -11.58 -25.92
CA ASP A 39 21.99 -10.43 -26.63
C ASP A 39 20.81 -10.86 -27.52
N GLU A 40 19.60 -10.68 -27.01
CA GLU A 40 18.36 -10.98 -27.71
C GLU A 40 18.25 -10.14 -29.01
N ASP A 41 18.81 -8.93 -29.01
CA ASP A 41 18.76 -8.01 -30.15
C ASP A 41 19.78 -8.41 -31.22
N ALA A 42 20.99 -8.81 -30.84
CA ALA A 42 21.95 -9.42 -31.76
C ALA A 42 21.36 -10.69 -32.41
N SER A 43 20.74 -11.56 -31.61
CA SER A 43 20.08 -12.78 -32.11
C SER A 43 18.93 -12.45 -33.08
N LYS A 44 18.14 -11.39 -32.81
CA LYS A 44 17.10 -10.90 -33.74
C LYS A 44 17.69 -10.42 -35.06
N ILE A 45 18.85 -9.76 -35.06
CA ILE A 45 19.55 -9.30 -36.27
C ILE A 45 19.99 -10.51 -37.11
N VAL A 46 20.60 -11.51 -36.47
CA VAL A 46 20.99 -12.78 -37.10
C VAL A 46 19.78 -13.44 -37.79
N PHE A 47 18.65 -13.60 -37.08
CA PHE A 47 17.42 -14.17 -37.66
C PHE A 47 16.90 -13.35 -38.86
N LYS A 48 16.93 -12.00 -38.78
CA LYS A 48 16.51 -11.13 -39.88
C LYS A 48 17.41 -11.26 -41.11
N ARG A 49 18.72 -11.38 -40.92
CA ARG A 49 19.70 -11.47 -42.02
C ARG A 49 19.64 -12.84 -42.70
N ALA A 50 19.68 -13.93 -41.93
CA ALA A 50 19.46 -15.30 -42.43
C ALA A 50 18.08 -15.46 -43.09
N ARG A 51 17.10 -14.65 -42.63
CA ARG A 51 15.83 -14.27 -43.28
C ARG A 51 15.90 -14.14 -44.80
N LYS A 52 16.76 -13.22 -45.23
CA LYS A 52 16.74 -12.56 -46.55
C LYS A 52 17.39 -13.40 -47.65
N SER A 53 18.34 -14.27 -47.30
CA SER A 53 19.04 -15.14 -48.24
C SER A 53 18.06 -16.04 -48.98
N LYS A 54 18.00 -15.95 -50.32
CA LYS A 54 17.09 -16.75 -51.17
C LYS A 54 17.67 -18.11 -51.56
N SER A 55 18.99 -18.24 -51.61
CA SER A 55 19.73 -19.47 -51.87
C SER A 55 20.68 -19.78 -50.71
N CYS A 56 20.96 -21.06 -50.50
CA CYS A 56 21.93 -21.49 -49.50
C CYS A 56 23.37 -21.23 -49.99
N PRO A 57 24.20 -20.53 -49.21
CA PRO A 57 25.59 -20.27 -49.60
C PRO A 57 26.50 -21.53 -49.54
N TYR A 58 26.04 -22.63 -48.93
CA TYR A 58 26.84 -23.84 -48.76
C TYR A 58 26.49 -24.95 -49.77
N CYS A 59 25.21 -25.20 -50.03
CA CYS A 59 24.76 -26.30 -50.91
C CYS A 59 23.97 -25.82 -52.14
N GLY A 60 23.80 -24.52 -52.35
CA GLY A 60 23.09 -23.95 -53.51
C GLY A 60 21.57 -24.14 -53.50
N ALA A 61 21.00 -24.90 -52.55
CA ALA A 61 19.57 -25.15 -52.46
C ALA A 61 18.75 -23.86 -52.34
N LYS A 62 17.63 -23.79 -53.08
CA LYS A 62 16.67 -22.68 -52.99
C LYS A 62 15.93 -22.74 -51.66
N LYS A 63 15.75 -21.58 -51.03
CA LYS A 63 15.00 -21.47 -49.78
C LYS A 63 13.51 -21.63 -50.03
N LYS A 64 12.90 -22.58 -49.35
CA LYS A 64 11.46 -22.78 -49.37
C LYS A 64 10.77 -21.94 -48.30
N LYS A 65 9.57 -21.44 -48.59
CA LYS A 65 8.86 -20.54 -47.67
C LYS A 65 8.09 -21.38 -46.64
N ILE A 66 8.45 -21.23 -45.37
CA ILE A 66 7.78 -21.94 -44.28
C ILE A 66 6.65 -21.09 -43.67
N VAL A 67 5.44 -21.60 -43.79
CA VAL A 67 4.21 -21.05 -43.20
C VAL A 67 3.79 -21.91 -42.02
N ILE A 68 3.24 -21.27 -40.98
CA ILE A 68 2.66 -21.96 -39.84
C ILE A 68 1.15 -21.81 -39.92
N GLU A 69 0.44 -22.92 -39.94
CA GLU A 69 -0.98 -22.93 -39.60
C GLU A 69 -1.06 -23.06 -38.09
N LYS A 70 -1.52 -21.98 -37.45
CA LYS A 70 -1.56 -21.94 -35.98
C LYS A 70 -2.57 -22.98 -35.49
N PRO A 71 -2.24 -23.76 -34.45
CA PRO A 71 -1.15 -23.49 -33.49
C PRO A 71 0.12 -24.34 -33.64
N THR A 72 0.07 -25.50 -34.30
CA THR A 72 1.16 -26.50 -34.26
C THR A 72 1.61 -27.05 -35.63
N THR A 73 0.90 -26.73 -36.71
CA THR A 73 1.14 -27.34 -38.03
C THR A 73 2.04 -26.47 -38.90
N PHE A 74 3.02 -27.09 -39.57
CA PHE A 74 3.99 -26.42 -40.42
C PHE A 74 3.81 -26.82 -41.89
N TYR A 75 3.89 -25.84 -42.78
CA TYR A 75 3.82 -26.03 -44.22
C TYR A 75 5.04 -25.41 -44.91
N GLU A 76 5.50 -26.09 -45.96
CA GLU A 76 6.55 -25.66 -46.87
C GLU A 76 5.90 -25.33 -48.22
N GLU A 77 5.97 -24.07 -48.64
CA GLU A 77 5.49 -23.62 -49.95
C GLU A 77 6.65 -23.65 -50.96
N GLU A 78 6.40 -24.30 -52.10
CA GLU A 78 7.27 -24.28 -53.27
C GLU A 78 6.66 -23.45 -54.40
N GLU A 79 7.47 -22.62 -55.07
CA GLU A 79 7.03 -21.83 -56.22
C GLU A 79 6.58 -22.77 -57.35
N GLY A 80 5.26 -22.81 -57.61
CA GLY A 80 4.65 -23.60 -58.69
C GLY A 80 4.17 -25.01 -58.33
N LYS A 81 4.40 -25.52 -57.11
CA LYS A 81 4.03 -26.89 -56.70
C LYS A 81 3.08 -27.00 -55.50
N GLY A 82 2.61 -25.87 -54.96
CA GLY A 82 1.68 -25.83 -53.83
C GLY A 82 2.36 -25.91 -52.46
N SER A 83 1.56 -26.13 -51.41
CA SER A 83 2.01 -26.22 -50.02
C SER A 83 2.07 -27.66 -49.53
N ARG A 84 3.24 -28.10 -49.02
CA ARG A 84 3.45 -29.43 -48.42
C ARG A 84 3.51 -29.34 -46.91
N ARG A 85 2.83 -30.23 -46.19
CA ARG A 85 2.93 -30.33 -44.72
C ARG A 85 4.31 -30.88 -44.32
N ILE A 86 4.94 -30.26 -43.32
CA ILE A 86 6.20 -30.72 -42.72
C ILE A 86 5.87 -31.49 -41.44
N THR A 87 6.31 -32.74 -41.33
CA THR A 87 6.06 -33.55 -40.13
C THR A 87 7.06 -33.20 -39.01
N PRO A 88 6.71 -33.41 -37.72
CA PRO A 88 7.64 -33.18 -36.62
C PRO A 88 8.94 -34.01 -36.72
N ILE A 89 8.90 -35.19 -37.35
CA ILE A 89 10.07 -36.03 -37.60
C ILE A 89 11.02 -35.34 -38.59
N GLU A 90 10.50 -34.83 -39.71
CA GLU A 90 11.31 -34.07 -40.67
C GLU A 90 11.93 -32.81 -40.02
N ILE A 91 11.20 -32.16 -39.11
CA ILE A 91 11.73 -31.01 -38.36
C ILE A 91 12.87 -31.46 -37.44
N LEU A 92 12.69 -32.58 -36.73
CA LEU A 92 13.71 -33.14 -35.83
C LEU A 92 15.01 -33.46 -36.59
N GLU A 93 14.91 -34.12 -37.75
CA GLU A 93 16.07 -34.43 -38.59
C GLU A 93 16.81 -33.18 -39.06
N ARG A 94 16.08 -32.11 -39.42
CA ARG A 94 16.70 -30.82 -39.77
C ARG A 94 17.41 -30.18 -38.59
N LEU A 95 16.84 -30.24 -37.39
CA LEU A 95 17.44 -29.64 -36.19
C LEU A 95 18.67 -30.41 -35.70
N LEU A 96 18.67 -31.75 -35.82
CA LEU A 96 19.81 -32.60 -35.44
C LEU A 96 21.07 -32.34 -36.29
N LYS A 97 20.91 -31.92 -37.54
CA LYS A 97 22.01 -31.62 -38.47
C LYS A 97 22.69 -30.27 -38.20
N MET A 98 22.17 -29.45 -37.28
CA MET A 98 22.75 -28.14 -36.98
C MET A 98 24.06 -28.26 -36.20
N SER A 99 25.03 -27.41 -36.57
CA SER A 99 26.31 -27.33 -35.86
C SER A 99 26.19 -26.52 -34.56
N ASP A 100 27.00 -26.88 -33.55
CA ASP A 100 27.06 -26.12 -32.28
C ASP A 100 27.49 -24.67 -32.47
N VAL A 101 28.27 -24.39 -33.53
CA VAL A 101 28.66 -23.02 -33.91
C VAL A 101 27.44 -22.22 -34.35
N ASP A 102 26.61 -22.80 -35.22
CA ASP A 102 25.38 -22.15 -35.69
C ASP A 102 24.39 -21.93 -34.53
N LEU A 103 24.29 -22.88 -33.58
CA LEU A 103 23.46 -22.73 -32.37
C LEU A 103 23.91 -21.55 -31.51
N ARG A 104 25.22 -21.40 -31.27
CA ARG A 104 25.75 -20.30 -30.46
C ARG A 104 25.50 -18.93 -31.10
N ILE A 105 25.64 -18.82 -32.42
CA ILE A 105 25.35 -17.59 -33.19
C ILE A 105 23.85 -17.24 -33.10
N LEU A 106 22.97 -18.24 -33.02
CA LEU A 106 21.54 -18.03 -32.79
C LEU A 106 21.19 -17.67 -31.33
N GLY A 107 22.18 -17.54 -30.45
CA GLY A 107 21.99 -17.24 -29.04
C GLY A 107 21.58 -18.45 -28.19
N ILE A 108 21.77 -19.68 -28.71
CA ILE A 108 21.38 -20.93 -28.04
C ILE A 108 22.62 -21.62 -27.49
N SER A 109 22.56 -22.09 -26.25
CA SER A 109 23.63 -22.89 -25.63
C SER A 109 23.46 -24.36 -26.05
N PRO A 110 24.42 -24.93 -26.81
CA PRO A 110 24.36 -26.35 -27.20
C PRO A 110 24.53 -27.28 -26.00
N GLU A 111 25.07 -26.81 -24.88
CA GLU A 111 25.22 -27.62 -23.67
C GLU A 111 23.89 -27.76 -22.91
N ASN A 112 23.07 -26.71 -22.90
CA ASN A 112 21.88 -26.63 -22.03
C ASN A 112 20.54 -26.61 -22.76
N ALA A 113 20.52 -26.32 -24.07
CA ALA A 113 19.28 -26.06 -24.80
C ALA A 113 19.38 -26.45 -26.28
N ARG A 114 19.79 -27.69 -26.57
CA ARG A 114 19.82 -28.22 -27.95
C ARG A 114 18.42 -28.12 -28.58
N LEU A 115 18.37 -27.73 -29.85
CA LEU A 115 17.10 -27.38 -30.51
C LEU A 115 16.22 -28.60 -30.78
N GLU A 116 16.80 -29.77 -30.97
CA GLU A 116 16.07 -31.03 -31.11
C GLU A 116 15.22 -31.35 -29.87
N TRP A 117 15.61 -30.90 -28.67
CA TRP A 117 14.86 -31.16 -27.42
C TRP A 117 13.51 -30.44 -27.36
N ILE A 118 13.27 -29.47 -28.25
CA ILE A 118 11.97 -28.81 -28.38
C ILE A 118 10.91 -29.79 -28.93
N ILE A 119 11.34 -30.81 -29.68
CA ILE A 119 10.45 -31.86 -30.19
C ILE A 119 10.53 -33.03 -29.21
N PHE A 120 9.47 -33.21 -28.44
CA PHE A 120 9.42 -34.26 -27.43
C PHE A 120 9.43 -35.64 -28.06
N THR A 121 10.50 -36.39 -27.82
CA THR A 121 10.58 -37.85 -28.06
C THR A 121 10.15 -38.64 -26.83
N VAL A 122 10.40 -38.09 -25.63
CA VAL A 122 10.02 -38.65 -24.34
C VAL A 122 9.37 -37.56 -23.50
N LEU A 123 8.18 -37.84 -22.95
CA LEU A 123 7.46 -36.91 -22.08
C LEU A 123 7.65 -37.30 -20.60
N PRO A 124 8.26 -36.45 -19.76
CA PRO A 124 8.41 -36.75 -18.33
C PRO A 124 7.07 -36.66 -17.60
N ILE A 125 6.74 -37.69 -16.82
CA ILE A 125 5.52 -37.75 -16.00
C ILE A 125 5.82 -37.15 -14.62
N PRO A 126 5.06 -36.13 -14.17
CA PRO A 126 5.28 -35.54 -12.86
C PRO A 126 4.92 -36.52 -11.73
N PRO A 127 5.66 -36.47 -10.61
CA PRO A 127 5.45 -37.36 -9.47
C PRO A 127 4.07 -37.18 -8.85
N VAL A 128 3.61 -38.17 -8.09
CA VAL A 128 2.28 -38.17 -7.46
C VAL A 128 2.12 -36.99 -6.48
N CYS A 129 3.20 -36.58 -5.80
CA CYS A 129 3.17 -35.42 -4.90
C CYS A 129 2.83 -34.09 -5.61
N ALA A 130 3.08 -33.99 -6.93
CA ALA A 130 2.70 -32.83 -7.74
C ALA A 130 1.26 -32.91 -8.29
N ARG A 131 0.62 -34.09 -8.17
CA ARG A 131 -0.73 -34.41 -8.63
C ARG A 131 -1.52 -35.17 -7.56
N PRO A 132 -1.70 -34.60 -6.35
CA PRO A 132 -2.37 -35.30 -5.27
C PRO A 132 -3.84 -35.53 -5.61
N SER A 133 -4.35 -36.71 -5.28
CA SER A 133 -5.79 -36.98 -5.28
C SER A 133 -6.41 -36.47 -3.98
N ILE A 134 -7.64 -35.98 -4.08
CA ILE A 134 -8.39 -35.44 -2.94
C ILE A 134 -9.57 -36.39 -2.69
N THR A 135 -9.64 -36.97 -1.51
CA THR A 135 -10.85 -37.65 -1.03
C THR A 135 -11.83 -36.60 -0.53
N LEU A 136 -13.00 -36.51 -1.15
CA LEU A 136 -14.10 -35.70 -0.63
C LEU A 136 -14.67 -36.36 0.62
N ASP A 137 -15.38 -35.58 1.46
CA ASP A 137 -16.03 -36.09 2.68
C ASP A 137 -17.06 -37.20 2.39
N SER A 138 -17.56 -37.27 1.15
CA SER A 138 -18.42 -38.35 0.65
C SER A 138 -17.69 -39.67 0.37
N GLY A 139 -16.37 -39.74 0.58
CA GLY A 139 -15.52 -40.89 0.27
C GLY A 139 -15.13 -41.02 -1.21
N ILE A 140 -15.69 -40.17 -2.09
CA ILE A 140 -15.35 -40.17 -3.52
C ILE A 140 -13.97 -39.53 -3.71
N ARG A 141 -13.10 -40.23 -4.46
CA ARG A 141 -11.79 -39.70 -4.87
C ARG A 141 -11.94 -38.79 -6.08
N SER A 142 -11.51 -37.54 -5.94
CA SER A 142 -11.31 -36.61 -7.03
C SER A 142 -9.84 -36.66 -7.45
N GLU A 143 -9.61 -37.06 -8.70
CA GLU A 143 -8.27 -37.04 -9.29
C GLU A 143 -7.87 -35.64 -9.73
N ASP A 144 -6.56 -35.42 -9.84
CA ASP A 144 -5.99 -34.15 -10.27
C ASP A 144 -6.18 -33.90 -11.78
N ASP A 145 -6.42 -32.64 -12.18
CA ASP A 145 -6.63 -32.24 -13.59
C ASP A 145 -5.48 -32.67 -14.52
N LEU A 146 -4.22 -32.70 -14.04
CA LEU A 146 -3.07 -33.19 -14.82
C LEU A 146 -3.12 -34.70 -15.00
N THR A 147 -3.55 -35.44 -13.98
CA THR A 147 -3.72 -36.90 -14.04
C THR A 147 -4.72 -37.28 -15.12
N HIS A 148 -5.88 -36.61 -15.16
CA HIS A 148 -6.87 -36.81 -16.22
C HIS A 148 -6.28 -36.64 -17.62
N LYS A 149 -5.47 -35.59 -17.82
CA LYS A 149 -4.88 -35.32 -19.13
C LYS A 149 -3.79 -36.32 -19.50
N LEU A 150 -2.98 -36.76 -18.53
CA LEU A 150 -1.96 -37.80 -18.74
C LEU A 150 -2.59 -39.14 -19.15
N VAL A 151 -3.73 -39.50 -18.56
CA VAL A 151 -4.47 -40.72 -18.95
C VAL A 151 -4.88 -40.66 -20.43
N ASP A 152 -5.38 -39.51 -20.89
CA ASP A 152 -5.73 -39.36 -22.31
C ASP A 152 -4.49 -39.41 -23.22
N VAL A 153 -3.37 -38.79 -22.83
CA VAL A 153 -2.10 -38.86 -23.58
C VAL A 153 -1.64 -40.31 -23.72
N ILE A 154 -1.63 -41.08 -22.64
CA ILE A 154 -1.20 -42.49 -22.64
C ILE A 154 -2.14 -43.33 -23.50
N ARG A 155 -3.46 -43.13 -23.36
CA ARG A 155 -4.47 -43.87 -24.13
C ARG A 155 -4.29 -43.67 -25.63
N ILE A 156 -4.11 -42.43 -26.09
CA ILE A 156 -3.93 -42.15 -27.51
C ILE A 156 -2.57 -42.63 -28.00
N ASN A 157 -1.51 -42.52 -27.17
CA ASN A 157 -0.19 -43.04 -27.52
C ASN A 157 -0.17 -44.57 -27.70
N GLN A 158 -0.88 -45.32 -26.84
CA GLN A 158 -1.06 -46.77 -26.98
C GLN A 158 -1.83 -47.12 -28.26
N ARG A 159 -2.97 -46.45 -28.50
CA ARG A 159 -3.76 -46.66 -29.72
C ARG A 159 -2.98 -46.36 -31.00
N LEU A 160 -2.19 -45.29 -31.00
CA LEU A 160 -1.34 -44.92 -32.13
C LEU A 160 -0.33 -46.04 -32.42
N ARG A 161 0.32 -46.57 -31.39
CA ARG A 161 1.27 -47.70 -31.53
C ARG A 161 0.59 -48.97 -32.07
N GLU A 162 -0.54 -49.36 -31.49
CA GLU A 162 -1.29 -50.55 -31.92
C GLU A 162 -1.74 -50.47 -33.39
N ASN A 163 -2.19 -49.30 -33.84
CA ASN A 163 -2.63 -49.10 -35.24
C ASN A 163 -1.45 -49.08 -36.22
N ILE A 164 -0.30 -48.56 -35.82
CA ILE A 164 0.93 -48.62 -36.62
C ILE A 164 1.39 -50.08 -36.78
N ASP A 165 1.44 -50.82 -35.67
CA ASP A 165 1.87 -52.23 -35.67
C ASP A 165 0.90 -53.14 -36.46
N ALA A 166 -0.39 -52.79 -36.49
CA ALA A 166 -1.42 -53.48 -37.26
C ALA A 166 -1.45 -53.12 -38.77
N GLY A 167 -0.62 -52.19 -39.23
CA GLY A 167 -0.58 -51.77 -40.64
C GLY A 167 -1.81 -50.95 -41.07
N ALA A 168 -2.39 -50.16 -40.16
CA ALA A 168 -3.56 -49.33 -40.46
C ALA A 168 -3.28 -48.28 -41.57
N PRO A 169 -4.30 -47.86 -42.33
CA PRO A 169 -4.17 -46.80 -43.33
C PRO A 169 -3.58 -45.50 -42.77
N HIS A 170 -2.76 -44.82 -43.58
CA HIS A 170 -2.05 -43.58 -43.21
C HIS A 170 -2.97 -42.51 -42.61
N LEU A 171 -4.17 -42.33 -43.16
CA LEU A 171 -5.14 -41.32 -42.68
C LEU A 171 -5.54 -41.55 -41.21
N ILE A 172 -5.73 -42.82 -40.80
CA ILE A 172 -6.10 -43.15 -39.42
C ILE A 172 -4.94 -42.88 -38.46
N VAL A 173 -3.72 -43.18 -38.90
CA VAL A 173 -2.50 -42.91 -38.13
C VAL A 173 -2.29 -41.40 -37.97
N GLU A 174 -2.53 -40.61 -39.02
CA GLU A 174 -2.46 -39.14 -38.97
C GLU A 174 -3.51 -38.54 -38.03
N ASP A 175 -4.75 -39.02 -38.03
CA ASP A 175 -5.79 -38.55 -37.11
C ASP A 175 -5.42 -38.82 -35.64
N LEU A 176 -4.91 -40.02 -35.35
CA LEU A 176 -4.44 -40.38 -34.01
C LEU A 176 -3.21 -39.55 -33.60
N TRP A 177 -2.33 -39.25 -34.55
CA TRP A 177 -1.19 -38.36 -34.34
C TRP A 177 -1.64 -36.94 -33.98
N GLU A 178 -2.58 -36.36 -34.72
CA GLU A 178 -3.12 -35.03 -34.44
C GLU A 178 -3.82 -34.96 -33.09
N LEU A 179 -4.54 -36.03 -32.74
CA LEU A 179 -5.16 -36.15 -31.43
C LEU A 179 -4.12 -36.24 -30.31
N LEU A 180 -3.03 -36.97 -30.50
CA LEU A 180 -1.91 -37.00 -29.56
C LEU A 180 -1.29 -35.60 -29.38
N GLN A 181 -1.06 -34.89 -30.50
CA GLN A 181 -0.58 -33.51 -30.49
C GLN A 181 -1.52 -32.58 -29.71
N TYR A 182 -2.85 -32.74 -29.88
CA TYR A 182 -3.86 -32.02 -29.11
C TYR A 182 -3.74 -32.29 -27.61
N HIS A 183 -3.63 -33.57 -27.20
CA HIS A 183 -3.55 -33.94 -25.79
C HIS A 183 -2.26 -33.44 -25.12
N ILE A 184 -1.12 -33.51 -25.81
CA ILE A 184 0.15 -32.96 -25.32
C ILE A 184 0.09 -31.43 -25.23
N THR A 185 -0.46 -30.75 -26.25
CA THR A 185 -0.54 -29.29 -26.26
C THR A 185 -1.40 -28.77 -25.10
N THR A 186 -2.58 -29.36 -24.90
CA THR A 186 -3.49 -28.98 -23.80
C THR A 186 -2.98 -29.39 -22.42
N TYR A 187 -2.12 -30.41 -22.32
CA TYR A 187 -1.42 -30.77 -21.08
C TYR A 187 -0.44 -29.68 -20.62
N PHE A 188 0.27 -29.04 -21.55
CA PHE A 188 1.15 -27.90 -21.20
C PHE A 188 0.36 -26.61 -21.02
N ASP A 189 -0.53 -26.29 -21.95
CA ASP A 189 -1.37 -25.09 -21.91
C ASP A 189 -2.75 -25.36 -22.49
N ASN A 190 -3.76 -25.37 -21.62
CA ASN A 190 -5.15 -25.58 -22.01
C ASN A 190 -5.87 -24.30 -22.51
N GLN A 191 -5.15 -23.18 -22.65
CA GLN A 191 -5.69 -21.89 -23.10
C GLN A 191 -5.04 -21.41 -24.41
N VAL A 192 -4.41 -22.33 -25.16
CA VAL A 192 -3.83 -22.01 -26.47
C VAL A 192 -4.92 -21.57 -27.44
N SER A 193 -4.72 -20.43 -28.09
CA SER A 193 -5.64 -19.90 -29.10
C SER A 193 -5.73 -20.84 -30.30
N GLY A 194 -6.96 -21.15 -30.74
CA GLY A 194 -7.23 -22.02 -31.89
C GLY A 194 -7.37 -23.51 -31.56
N ILE A 195 -7.13 -23.92 -30.30
CA ILE A 195 -7.40 -25.28 -29.83
C ILE A 195 -8.59 -25.25 -28.87
N PRO A 196 -9.56 -26.18 -29.00
CA PRO A 196 -10.67 -26.28 -28.05
C PRO A 196 -10.16 -26.70 -26.66
N PRO A 197 -10.52 -25.97 -25.58
CA PRO A 197 -10.03 -26.29 -24.25
C PRO A 197 -10.54 -27.67 -23.82
N ALA A 198 -9.64 -28.50 -23.31
CA ALA A 198 -9.98 -29.77 -22.71
C ALA A 198 -10.83 -29.53 -21.45
N ARG A 199 -11.96 -30.22 -21.38
CA ARG A 199 -12.95 -30.08 -20.30
C ARG A 199 -13.09 -31.38 -19.54
N HIS A 200 -13.39 -31.26 -18.26
CA HIS A 200 -13.89 -32.36 -17.45
C HIS A 200 -15.29 -32.79 -17.94
N ARG A 201 -15.76 -33.98 -17.54
CA ARG A 201 -17.13 -34.47 -17.86
C ARG A 201 -18.23 -33.50 -17.41
N SER A 202 -17.95 -32.66 -16.41
CA SER A 202 -18.85 -31.61 -15.90
C SER A 202 -18.85 -30.32 -16.74
N GLY A 203 -18.07 -30.23 -17.83
CA GLY A 203 -17.94 -29.04 -18.66
C GLY A 203 -16.93 -28.00 -18.14
N ARG A 204 -16.40 -28.14 -16.92
CA ARG A 204 -15.31 -27.28 -16.38
C ARG A 204 -14.03 -27.47 -17.20
N ALA A 205 -13.37 -26.39 -17.61
CA ALA A 205 -12.06 -26.46 -18.25
C ALA A 205 -10.99 -26.94 -17.28
N LEU A 206 -10.12 -27.85 -17.74
CA LEU A 206 -9.03 -28.40 -16.93
C LEU A 206 -7.96 -27.33 -16.67
N ARG A 207 -7.44 -27.28 -15.43
CA ARG A 207 -6.31 -26.42 -15.04
C ARG A 207 -5.00 -27.19 -15.17
N THR A 208 -4.31 -27.01 -16.28
CA THR A 208 -3.04 -27.68 -16.60
C THR A 208 -1.83 -26.82 -16.19
N LEU A 209 -0.61 -27.19 -16.62
CA LEU A 209 0.64 -26.66 -16.06
C LEU A 209 0.73 -25.13 -16.12
N THR A 210 0.43 -24.56 -17.29
CA THR A 210 0.53 -23.11 -17.50
C THR A 210 -0.45 -22.33 -16.59
N GLN A 211 -1.67 -22.84 -16.41
CA GLN A 211 -2.68 -22.21 -15.55
C GLN A 211 -2.32 -22.30 -14.07
N ARG A 212 -1.58 -23.32 -13.64
CA ARG A 212 -1.07 -23.42 -12.26
C ARG A 212 0.01 -22.37 -11.97
N LEU A 213 0.81 -22.03 -12.97
CA LEU A 213 1.90 -21.06 -12.83
C LEU A 213 1.43 -19.61 -13.01
N LYS A 214 0.63 -19.35 -14.04
CA LYS A 214 0.14 -18.01 -14.41
C LYS A 214 -1.06 -17.58 -13.57
N GLY A 215 -1.36 -16.28 -13.62
CA GLY A 215 -2.55 -15.69 -13.01
C GLY A 215 -2.35 -15.18 -11.58
N LYS A 216 -3.39 -14.58 -11.01
CA LYS A 216 -3.37 -14.00 -9.66
C LYS A 216 -3.28 -15.08 -8.57
N GLU A 217 -4.00 -16.18 -8.76
CA GLU A 217 -4.00 -17.35 -7.88
C GLU A 217 -2.94 -18.39 -8.26
N GLY A 218 -2.12 -18.10 -9.28
CA GLY A 218 -1.04 -18.97 -9.72
C GLY A 218 0.07 -19.08 -8.67
N ARG A 219 0.85 -20.15 -8.75
CA ARG A 219 1.91 -20.50 -7.79
C ARG A 219 2.91 -19.36 -7.55
N PHE A 220 3.32 -18.64 -8.60
CA PHE A 220 4.26 -17.52 -8.45
C PHE A 220 3.74 -16.43 -7.52
N ARG A 221 2.46 -16.03 -7.65
CA ARG A 221 1.89 -14.93 -6.86
C ARG A 221 1.35 -15.36 -5.51
N SER A 222 0.74 -16.54 -5.43
CA SER A 222 -0.01 -17.00 -4.25
C SER A 222 0.80 -17.89 -3.30
N ASN A 223 1.88 -18.50 -3.79
CA ASN A 223 2.64 -19.50 -3.03
C ASN A 223 4.16 -19.26 -3.00
N LEU A 224 4.70 -18.36 -3.81
CA LEU A 224 6.12 -18.01 -3.82
C LEU A 224 6.34 -16.59 -3.32
N SER A 225 5.85 -15.58 -4.05
CA SER A 225 6.00 -14.17 -3.65
C SER A 225 5.21 -13.78 -2.40
N GLY A 226 4.10 -14.46 -2.14
CA GLY A 226 3.32 -14.33 -0.92
C GLY A 226 2.87 -15.72 -0.49
N LYS A 227 2.75 -15.94 0.82
CA LYS A 227 2.28 -17.20 1.42
C LYS A 227 1.43 -16.90 2.64
N ARG A 228 0.62 -17.87 3.06
CA ARG A 228 0.06 -17.87 4.41
C ARG A 228 1.15 -18.29 5.39
N VAL A 229 1.17 -17.66 6.55
CA VAL A 229 2.18 -17.87 7.59
C VAL A 229 1.49 -18.28 8.88
N ASP A 230 2.14 -19.17 9.62
CA ASP A 230 1.71 -19.55 10.97
C ASP A 230 2.06 -18.45 11.98
N PHE A 231 1.73 -18.66 13.25
CA PHE A 231 1.99 -17.71 14.36
C PHE A 231 1.51 -16.29 14.06
N SER A 232 0.30 -16.21 13.50
CA SER A 232 -0.38 -14.97 13.19
C SER A 232 -1.81 -14.98 13.72
N ALA A 233 -2.31 -13.80 14.05
CA ALA A 233 -3.68 -13.58 14.51
C ALA A 233 -4.27 -12.34 13.83
N ARG A 234 -5.60 -12.27 13.79
CA ARG A 234 -6.34 -11.12 13.26
C ARG A 234 -7.54 -10.87 14.14
N SER A 235 -7.76 -9.61 14.51
CA SER A 235 -8.92 -9.19 15.29
C SER A 235 -9.22 -7.71 15.02
N VAL A 236 -10.42 -7.28 15.43
CA VAL A 236 -10.86 -5.90 15.42
C VAL A 236 -9.96 -5.07 16.35
N ILE A 237 -9.68 -3.83 15.97
CA ILE A 237 -8.93 -2.89 16.80
C ILE A 237 -9.83 -2.00 17.65
N SER A 238 -9.31 -1.54 18.77
CA SER A 238 -9.96 -0.63 19.70
C SER A 238 -8.96 0.41 20.19
N PRO A 239 -9.40 1.65 20.47
CA PRO A 239 -8.49 2.68 20.91
C PRO A 239 -8.10 2.47 22.37
N ASN A 240 -6.83 2.67 22.70
CA ASN A 240 -6.40 2.81 24.09
C ASN A 240 -5.28 3.86 24.16
N PRO A 241 -5.52 5.04 24.75
CA PRO A 241 -4.52 6.09 24.79
C PRO A 241 -3.62 6.02 26.04
N TYR A 242 -3.83 5.06 26.95
CA TYR A 242 -3.02 4.88 28.17
C TYR A 242 -1.86 3.90 28.02
N ILE A 243 -1.80 3.16 26.91
CA ILE A 243 -0.65 2.31 26.54
C ILE A 243 0.37 3.16 25.79
N SER A 244 1.65 2.80 25.89
CA SER A 244 2.72 3.49 25.16
C SER A 244 2.49 3.39 23.65
N ILE A 245 3.03 4.32 22.87
CA ILE A 245 3.01 4.21 21.39
C ILE A 245 3.70 2.95 20.86
N ASN A 246 4.63 2.37 21.62
CA ASN A 246 5.28 1.11 21.27
C ASN A 246 4.45 -0.11 21.67
N GLU A 247 3.44 0.03 22.54
CA GLU A 247 2.67 -1.10 23.05
C GLU A 247 1.45 -1.39 22.17
N VAL A 248 1.11 -2.68 22.06
CA VAL A 248 -0.16 -3.16 21.51
C VAL A 248 -0.86 -4.03 22.54
N GLY A 249 -2.12 -3.71 22.83
CA GLY A 249 -2.92 -4.54 23.72
C GLY A 249 -3.33 -5.85 23.04
N VAL A 250 -2.93 -6.99 23.59
CA VAL A 250 -3.24 -8.32 23.06
C VAL A 250 -4.21 -9.05 23.97
N PRO A 251 -5.32 -9.60 23.44
CA PRO A 251 -6.24 -10.46 24.17
C PRO A 251 -5.56 -11.68 24.81
N ILE A 252 -5.90 -11.99 26.05
CA ILE A 252 -5.41 -13.18 26.78
C ILE A 252 -5.63 -14.47 25.97
N GLU A 253 -6.77 -14.60 25.29
CA GLU A 253 -7.07 -15.79 24.47
C GLU A 253 -6.08 -15.97 23.31
N ILE A 254 -5.65 -14.87 22.69
CA ILE A 254 -4.64 -14.91 21.62
C ILE A 254 -3.26 -15.23 22.23
N ALA A 255 -2.96 -14.66 23.39
CA ALA A 255 -1.68 -14.84 24.07
C ALA A 255 -1.44 -16.28 24.54
N LYS A 256 -2.50 -17.01 24.92
CA LYS A 256 -2.43 -18.45 25.24
C LYS A 256 -2.19 -19.33 24.02
N ILE A 257 -2.64 -18.91 22.83
CA ILE A 257 -2.52 -19.70 21.60
C ILE A 257 -1.16 -19.48 20.93
N LEU A 258 -0.80 -18.21 20.76
CA LEU A 258 0.47 -17.82 20.17
C LEU A 258 1.59 -18.08 21.18
N THR A 259 2.72 -18.59 20.69
CA THR A 259 3.85 -18.94 21.55
C THR A 259 5.17 -18.44 20.98
N ILE A 260 6.13 -18.30 21.88
CA ILE A 260 7.51 -17.95 21.57
C ILE A 260 8.41 -19.10 22.03
N PRO A 261 9.23 -19.69 21.13
CA PRO A 261 10.19 -20.70 21.51
C PRO A 261 11.33 -20.02 22.27
N THR A 262 11.46 -20.40 23.53
CA THR A 262 12.51 -19.90 24.43
C THR A 262 13.44 -21.05 24.78
N ASN A 263 14.73 -20.88 24.48
CA ASN A 263 15.74 -21.86 24.86
C ASN A 263 16.00 -21.77 26.36
N VAL A 264 15.99 -22.92 27.02
CA VAL A 264 16.25 -23.05 28.44
C VAL A 264 17.75 -22.89 28.67
N ASN A 265 18.10 -21.97 29.55
CA ASN A 265 19.46 -21.68 29.98
C ASN A 265 19.49 -21.50 31.51
N ASP A 266 20.68 -21.32 32.06
CA ASP A 266 20.87 -21.24 33.52
C ASP A 266 20.17 -20.01 34.14
N TRP A 267 19.87 -18.97 33.36
CA TRP A 267 19.22 -17.75 33.84
C TRP A 267 17.70 -17.84 33.88
N ASN A 268 17.08 -18.55 32.93
CA ASN A 268 15.62 -18.59 32.76
C ASN A 268 14.98 -19.92 33.14
N ILE A 269 15.76 -20.94 33.51
CA ILE A 269 15.26 -22.30 33.80
C ILE A 269 14.14 -22.31 34.85
N GLU A 270 14.28 -21.50 35.90
CA GLU A 270 13.30 -21.45 36.98
C GLU A 270 11.98 -20.79 36.54
N GLU A 271 12.06 -19.76 35.71
CA GLU A 271 10.89 -19.15 35.06
C GLU A 271 10.21 -20.15 34.12
N MET A 272 10.98 -20.84 33.27
CA MET A 272 10.45 -21.83 32.34
C MET A 272 9.77 -23.00 33.06
N LYS A 273 10.32 -23.46 34.18
CA LYS A 273 9.67 -24.47 35.03
C LYS A 273 8.31 -24.01 35.51
N GLN A 274 8.20 -22.77 36.01
CA GLN A 274 6.92 -22.22 36.46
C GLN A 274 5.89 -22.14 35.31
N LEU A 275 6.30 -21.74 34.11
CA LEU A 275 5.42 -21.69 32.94
C LEU A 275 4.95 -23.07 32.49
N VAL A 276 5.79 -24.10 32.62
CA VAL A 276 5.43 -25.50 32.35
C VAL A 276 4.48 -26.05 33.42
N LEU A 277 4.69 -25.71 34.69
CA LEU A 277 3.81 -26.08 35.80
C LEU A 277 2.41 -25.47 35.66
N ASN A 278 2.32 -24.21 35.21
CA ASN A 278 1.04 -23.55 34.93
C ASN A 278 0.29 -24.21 33.75
N GLY A 279 1.02 -24.85 32.83
CA GLY A 279 0.47 -25.57 31.69
C GLY A 279 -0.17 -24.66 30.63
N PRO A 280 -0.96 -25.24 29.70
CA PRO A 280 -1.46 -24.52 28.52
C PRO A 280 -2.72 -23.65 28.78
N PHE A 281 -3.46 -23.88 29.87
CA PHE A 281 -4.76 -23.24 30.08
C PHE A 281 -4.71 -21.97 30.94
N LYS A 282 -3.71 -21.85 31.80
CA LYS A 282 -3.48 -20.69 32.68
C LYS A 282 -2.40 -19.81 32.08
N HIS A 283 -2.69 -18.51 31.95
CA HIS A 283 -1.72 -17.51 31.53
C HIS A 283 -1.12 -16.83 32.77
N PRO A 284 0.21 -16.63 32.87
CA PRO A 284 1.24 -17.07 31.92
C PRO A 284 1.54 -18.57 32.04
N GLY A 285 1.72 -19.25 30.90
CA GLY A 285 1.93 -20.69 30.82
C GLY A 285 2.66 -21.10 29.53
N SER A 286 2.58 -22.39 29.17
CA SER A 286 3.23 -22.93 27.97
C SER A 286 2.45 -24.07 27.35
N ASN A 287 2.62 -24.26 26.03
CA ASN A 287 1.87 -25.25 25.27
C ASN A 287 2.69 -26.49 24.90
N TYR A 288 3.96 -26.30 24.58
CA TYR A 288 4.83 -27.38 24.11
C TYR A 288 6.24 -27.28 24.68
N ILE A 289 6.91 -28.42 24.74
CA ILE A 289 8.34 -28.53 25.05
C ILE A 289 9.02 -29.32 23.95
N ILE A 290 10.16 -28.84 23.48
CA ILE A 290 11.02 -29.53 22.52
C ILE A 290 12.28 -29.95 23.28
N ARG A 291 12.53 -31.26 23.31
CA ARG A 291 13.72 -31.84 23.93
C ARG A 291 14.92 -31.78 22.97
N ASN A 292 16.11 -32.10 23.47
CA ASN A 292 17.35 -32.14 22.69
C ASN A 292 17.30 -33.12 21.48
N ASP A 293 16.48 -34.17 21.57
CA ASP A 293 16.20 -35.13 20.49
C ASP A 293 15.21 -34.58 19.43
N ARG A 294 14.81 -33.30 19.55
CA ARG A 294 13.79 -32.62 18.73
C ARG A 294 12.39 -33.21 18.86
N ARG A 295 12.14 -34.06 19.85
CA ARG A 295 10.79 -34.55 20.13
C ARG A 295 9.98 -33.45 20.80
N ARG A 296 8.87 -33.07 20.15
CA ARG A 296 7.89 -32.12 20.68
C ARG A 296 6.88 -32.83 21.59
N ILE A 297 6.75 -32.35 22.81
CA ILE A 297 5.81 -32.83 23.83
C ILE A 297 4.69 -31.80 23.93
N ASP A 298 3.45 -32.26 23.79
CA ASP A 298 2.25 -31.43 23.95
C ASP A 298 1.76 -31.50 25.41
N LEU A 299 1.78 -30.35 26.09
CA LEU A 299 1.45 -30.27 27.52
C LEU A 299 -0.05 -30.47 27.80
N ARG A 300 -0.93 -30.43 26.79
CA ARG A 300 -2.37 -30.64 26.96
C ARG A 300 -2.73 -32.05 27.42
N TYR A 301 -1.90 -33.04 27.10
CA TYR A 301 -2.16 -34.46 27.36
C TYR A 301 -1.25 -35.07 28.43
N VAL A 302 -0.42 -34.24 29.07
CA VAL A 302 0.51 -34.69 30.11
C VAL A 302 -0.23 -34.86 31.43
N LYS A 303 -0.14 -36.05 32.03
CA LYS A 303 -0.82 -36.38 33.30
C LYS A 303 -0.23 -35.67 34.52
N ASN A 304 1.09 -35.45 34.54
CA ASN A 304 1.78 -34.84 35.68
C ASN A 304 2.85 -33.84 35.18
N LEU A 305 2.54 -32.55 35.29
CA LEU A 305 3.41 -31.46 34.82
C LEU A 305 4.65 -31.31 35.70
N ASN A 306 4.60 -31.70 36.99
CA ASN A 306 5.73 -31.57 37.91
C ASN A 306 6.95 -32.37 37.43
N ILE A 307 6.74 -33.62 37.01
CA ILE A 307 7.80 -34.49 36.52
C ILE A 307 8.47 -33.90 35.27
N ILE A 308 7.68 -33.30 34.38
CA ILE A 308 8.21 -32.68 33.16
C ILE A 308 8.96 -31.40 33.47
N ALA A 309 8.46 -30.60 34.41
CA ALA A 309 9.15 -29.39 34.87
C ALA A 309 10.51 -29.73 35.52
N ASP A 310 10.57 -30.77 36.36
CA ASP A 310 11.83 -31.22 36.99
C ASP A 310 12.82 -31.79 35.96
N MET A 311 12.33 -32.27 34.82
CA MET A 311 13.15 -32.78 33.71
C MET A 311 13.76 -31.66 32.85
N LEU A 312 13.30 -30.41 32.97
CA LEU A 312 13.87 -29.30 32.21
C LEU A 312 15.36 -29.15 32.51
N ALA A 313 16.16 -29.12 31.45
CA ALA A 313 17.59 -28.90 31.51
C ALA A 313 18.01 -27.93 30.40
N PRO A 314 19.18 -27.27 30.53
CA PRO A 314 19.72 -26.44 29.48
C PRO A 314 19.79 -27.16 28.14
N GLY A 315 19.37 -26.48 27.06
CA GLY A 315 19.27 -27.04 25.71
C GLY A 315 17.86 -27.48 25.29
N PHE A 316 16.92 -27.58 26.23
CA PHE A 316 15.50 -27.76 25.91
C PHE A 316 14.92 -26.43 25.38
N THR A 317 13.85 -26.49 24.60
CA THR A 317 13.11 -25.31 24.16
C THR A 317 11.68 -25.39 24.69
N VAL A 318 11.20 -24.33 25.35
CA VAL A 318 9.81 -24.21 25.81
C VAL A 318 9.07 -23.24 24.90
N GLU A 319 7.94 -23.69 24.34
CA GLU A 319 7.01 -22.84 23.61
C GLU A 319 6.03 -22.20 24.62
N ARG A 320 6.44 -21.08 25.20
CA ARG A 320 5.66 -20.33 26.20
C ARG A 320 4.65 -19.40 25.55
N HIS A 321 3.58 -19.07 26.28
CA HIS A 321 2.60 -18.04 25.90
C HIS A 321 3.28 -16.67 25.71
N LEU A 322 2.64 -15.79 24.93
CA LEU A 322 3.03 -14.38 24.86
C LEU A 322 2.85 -13.73 26.23
N SER A 323 3.81 -12.91 26.63
CA SER A 323 3.84 -12.16 27.88
C SER A 323 4.08 -10.67 27.60
N ASP A 324 3.91 -9.84 28.63
CA ASP A 324 4.16 -8.40 28.52
C ASP A 324 5.61 -8.13 28.11
N GLY A 325 5.81 -7.19 27.17
CA GLY A 325 7.12 -6.82 26.63
C GLY A 325 7.60 -7.69 25.47
N ASP A 326 6.91 -8.77 25.11
CA ASP A 326 7.27 -9.57 23.92
C ASP A 326 7.10 -8.74 22.63
N LEU A 327 8.02 -8.88 21.69
CA LEU A 327 7.98 -8.15 20.42
C LEU A 327 7.09 -8.87 19.39
N VAL A 328 6.18 -8.12 18.77
CA VAL A 328 5.26 -8.59 17.73
C VAL A 328 5.23 -7.62 16.55
N LEU A 329 5.00 -8.12 15.35
CA LEU A 329 4.78 -7.29 14.17
C LEU A 329 3.28 -7.03 14.00
N PHE A 330 2.90 -5.77 14.01
CA PHE A 330 1.52 -5.33 13.85
C PHE A 330 1.32 -4.65 12.48
N ASN A 331 0.29 -5.08 11.75
CA ASN A 331 0.10 -4.74 10.35
C ASN A 331 -1.37 -4.45 10.00
N ARG A 332 -1.63 -3.35 9.29
CA ARG A 332 -2.92 -3.07 8.64
C ARG A 332 -2.81 -3.17 7.12
N GLN A 333 -3.75 -3.90 6.54
CA GLN A 333 -3.91 -3.99 5.08
C GLN A 333 -4.89 -2.91 4.59
N PRO A 334 -4.65 -2.28 3.42
CA PRO A 334 -3.53 -2.49 2.51
C PRO A 334 -2.22 -1.83 2.99
N SER A 335 -1.11 -2.54 2.87
CA SER A 335 0.21 -2.03 3.27
C SER A 335 0.80 -1.12 2.16
N LEU A 336 0.58 0.19 2.27
CA LEU A 336 0.97 1.17 1.25
C LEU A 336 2.43 1.60 1.37
N HIS A 337 2.98 1.59 2.58
CA HIS A 337 4.35 1.98 2.87
C HIS A 337 4.92 1.11 4.00
N ARG A 338 6.23 1.16 4.23
CA ARG A 338 6.87 0.29 5.23
C ARG A 338 6.26 0.44 6.63
N MET A 339 5.84 1.65 7.03
CA MET A 339 5.24 1.90 8.36
C MET A 339 3.84 1.29 8.52
N SER A 340 3.26 0.66 7.48
CA SER A 340 2.03 -0.13 7.62
C SER A 340 2.28 -1.48 8.30
N ILE A 341 3.56 -1.83 8.54
CA ILE A 341 4.00 -2.90 9.44
C ILE A 341 5.08 -2.34 10.36
N MET A 342 4.88 -2.44 11.68
CA MET A 342 5.84 -1.99 12.69
C MET A 342 5.87 -2.99 13.84
N ALA A 343 6.97 -3.00 14.58
CA ALA A 343 7.12 -3.82 15.77
C ALA A 343 6.55 -3.10 16.99
N HIS A 344 5.70 -3.80 17.74
CA HIS A 344 5.12 -3.37 18.99
C HIS A 344 5.50 -4.34 20.12
N GLU A 345 5.49 -3.84 21.34
CA GLU A 345 5.59 -4.61 22.57
C GLU A 345 4.20 -5.07 22.97
N VAL A 346 4.07 -6.34 23.33
CA VAL A 346 2.82 -6.92 23.78
C VAL A 346 2.47 -6.38 25.15
N ARG A 347 1.20 -6.01 25.31
CA ARG A 347 0.59 -5.79 26.61
C ARG A 347 -0.67 -6.63 26.73
N ILE A 348 -0.66 -7.62 27.60
CA ILE A 348 -1.75 -8.55 27.80
C ILE A 348 -2.90 -7.84 28.50
N MET A 349 -4.08 -7.91 27.89
CA MET A 349 -5.27 -7.24 28.40
C MET A 349 -6.51 -8.10 28.18
N ASP A 350 -7.51 -7.92 29.05
CA ASP A 350 -8.81 -8.59 28.92
C ASP A 350 -9.55 -8.17 27.64
N GLY A 351 -10.51 -8.97 27.20
CA GLY A 351 -11.32 -8.70 26.02
C GLY A 351 -10.88 -9.49 24.79
N ARG A 352 -11.30 -9.04 23.59
CA ARG A 352 -11.12 -9.78 22.32
C ARG A 352 -10.53 -8.94 21.18
N THR A 353 -10.29 -7.66 21.41
CA THR A 353 -9.78 -6.71 20.42
C THR A 353 -8.31 -6.43 20.64
N PHE A 354 -7.61 -6.07 19.56
CA PHE A 354 -6.29 -5.45 19.71
C PHE A 354 -6.48 -4.00 20.17
N ARG A 355 -5.67 -3.52 21.11
CA ARG A 355 -5.71 -2.12 21.53
C ARG A 355 -4.53 -1.35 20.96
N LEU A 356 -4.82 -0.22 20.32
CA LEU A 356 -3.83 0.61 19.65
C LEU A 356 -3.85 2.02 20.24
N ASN A 357 -2.65 2.59 20.43
CA ASN A 357 -2.51 4.00 20.78
C ASN A 357 -2.97 4.90 19.61
N LEU A 358 -3.80 5.90 19.93
CA LEU A 358 -4.42 6.81 18.96
C LEU A 358 -3.40 7.59 18.09
N THR A 359 -2.23 7.93 18.64
CA THR A 359 -1.20 8.66 17.88
C THR A 359 -0.53 7.83 16.79
N VAL A 360 -0.70 6.50 16.85
CA VAL A 360 -0.15 5.52 15.90
C VAL A 360 -1.18 5.12 14.85
N CYS A 361 -2.40 5.66 14.88
CA CYS A 361 -3.39 5.46 13.81
C CYS A 361 -2.95 5.98 12.43
N PRO A 362 -2.33 7.18 12.30
CA PRO A 362 -1.91 7.73 11.00
C PRO A 362 -1.01 6.83 10.14
N PRO A 363 0.08 6.19 10.64
CA PRO A 363 0.89 5.29 9.82
C PRO A 363 0.13 4.03 9.37
N TYR A 364 -0.84 3.54 10.15
CA TYR A 364 -1.68 2.43 9.70
C TYR A 364 -2.86 2.87 8.82
N ASN A 365 -3.11 4.19 8.75
CA ASN A 365 -4.34 4.77 8.23
C ASN A 365 -5.59 4.11 8.84
N ALA A 366 -5.50 3.75 10.13
CA ALA A 366 -6.50 2.94 10.83
C ALA A 366 -7.56 3.82 11.50
N ASP A 367 -8.81 3.37 11.45
CA ASP A 367 -9.92 3.92 12.21
C ASP A 367 -10.57 2.84 13.09
N PHE A 368 -11.68 3.17 13.73
CA PHE A 368 -12.33 2.28 14.71
C PHE A 368 -13.79 2.00 14.34
N ASP A 369 -14.12 1.96 13.05
CA ASP A 369 -15.48 1.69 12.55
C ASP A 369 -15.78 0.19 12.34
N GLY A 370 -14.83 -0.68 12.69
CA GLY A 370 -14.85 -2.13 12.44
C GLY A 370 -13.56 -2.67 11.83
N ASP A 371 -12.56 -1.81 11.63
CA ASP A 371 -11.23 -2.14 11.14
C ASP A 371 -10.58 -3.32 11.89
N GLU A 372 -9.98 -4.23 11.12
CA GLU A 372 -9.26 -5.40 11.61
C GLU A 372 -7.77 -5.31 11.24
N MET A 373 -6.90 -5.62 12.20
CA MET A 373 -5.44 -5.65 12.00
C MET A 373 -4.86 -7.04 12.27
N ASN A 374 -3.71 -7.29 11.65
CA ASN A 374 -2.98 -8.54 11.76
C ASN A 374 -1.83 -8.38 12.76
N LEU A 375 -1.59 -9.44 13.54
CA LEU A 375 -0.48 -9.57 14.46
C LEU A 375 0.33 -10.80 14.05
N HIS A 376 1.65 -10.67 14.00
CA HIS A 376 2.58 -11.76 13.70
C HIS A 376 3.64 -11.84 14.80
N VAL A 377 3.98 -13.06 15.22
CA VAL A 377 4.93 -13.29 16.31
C VAL A 377 6.23 -13.88 15.76
N PRO A 378 7.33 -13.10 15.68
CA PRO A 378 8.62 -13.60 15.21
C PRO A 378 9.17 -14.71 16.12
N GLN A 379 9.50 -15.85 15.52
CA GLN A 379 9.88 -17.06 16.26
C GLN A 379 11.37 -17.15 16.58
N SER A 380 12.26 -16.74 15.67
CA SER A 380 13.71 -16.72 15.93
C SER A 380 14.11 -15.50 16.73
N GLU A 381 15.16 -15.65 17.55
CA GLU A 381 15.77 -14.54 18.30
C GLU A 381 16.27 -13.45 17.36
N GLU A 382 16.96 -13.83 16.27
CA GLU A 382 17.45 -12.89 15.25
C GLU A 382 16.34 -12.00 14.67
N ALA A 383 15.17 -12.59 14.35
CA ALA A 383 14.04 -11.84 13.80
C ALA A 383 13.39 -10.91 14.84
N ARG A 384 13.36 -11.31 16.12
CA ARG A 384 12.91 -10.44 17.20
C ARG A 384 13.86 -9.26 17.41
N THR A 385 15.16 -9.51 17.44
CA THR A 385 16.18 -8.46 17.56
C THR A 385 16.17 -7.50 16.36
N GLU A 386 16.02 -8.01 15.14
CA GLU A 386 15.87 -7.17 13.96
C GLU A 386 14.62 -6.29 14.05
N ALA A 387 13.49 -6.87 14.46
CA ALA A 387 12.24 -6.14 14.63
C ALA A 387 12.35 -5.06 15.72
N GLU A 388 12.99 -5.36 16.84
CA GLU A 388 13.20 -4.42 17.93
C GLU A 388 14.09 -3.24 17.53
N LEU A 389 15.20 -3.50 16.84
CA LEU A 389 16.17 -2.47 16.48
C LEU A 389 15.72 -1.62 15.28
N LEU A 390 15.06 -2.23 14.29
CA LEU A 390 14.79 -1.57 13.01
C LEU A 390 13.32 -1.19 12.80
N LEU A 391 12.38 -1.92 13.40
CA LEU A 391 10.95 -1.81 13.08
C LEU A 391 10.10 -1.27 14.22
N LYS A 392 10.67 -1.05 15.42
CA LYS A 392 9.95 -0.53 16.59
C LYS A 392 9.30 0.82 16.29
N VAL A 393 8.10 1.07 16.81
CA VAL A 393 7.28 2.25 16.46
C VAL A 393 8.04 3.57 16.64
N GLN A 394 8.74 3.75 17.77
CA GLN A 394 9.54 4.94 18.03
C GLN A 394 10.62 5.23 16.96
N GLU A 395 11.14 4.20 16.30
CA GLU A 395 12.16 4.32 15.25
C GLU A 395 11.59 4.87 13.94
N HIS A 396 10.26 4.94 13.84
CA HIS A 396 9.49 5.35 12.68
C HIS A 396 8.54 6.53 12.94
N ILE A 397 8.81 7.33 13.98
CA ILE A 397 8.06 8.58 14.21
C ILE A 397 8.18 9.52 12.99
N LEU A 398 9.36 9.58 12.35
CA LEU A 398 9.61 10.39 11.15
C LEU A 398 9.32 9.62 9.85
N SER A 399 8.56 10.24 8.95
CA SER A 399 8.23 9.66 7.65
C SER A 399 9.40 9.74 6.66
N PRO A 400 9.77 8.62 6.01
CA PRO A 400 10.80 8.64 4.96
C PRO A 400 10.38 9.41 3.70
N ARG A 401 9.08 9.73 3.54
CA ARG A 401 8.56 10.43 2.36
C ARG A 401 8.89 11.93 2.36
N PHE A 402 8.82 12.58 3.52
CA PHE A 402 8.93 14.04 3.63
C PHE A 402 9.79 14.51 4.83
N GLY A 403 10.28 13.61 5.68
CA GLY A 403 11.20 13.93 6.77
C GLY A 403 10.57 14.59 8.01
N GLY A 404 9.24 14.67 8.07
CA GLY A 404 8.48 15.14 9.23
C GLY A 404 7.78 14.00 9.99
N PRO A 405 7.30 14.26 11.22
CA PRO A 405 6.66 13.25 12.04
C PRO A 405 5.32 12.82 11.46
N ILE A 406 5.14 11.51 11.26
CA ILE A 406 3.85 10.92 10.86
C ILE A 406 2.97 10.61 12.07
N LEU A 407 3.56 10.34 13.22
CA LEU A 407 2.86 10.24 14.50
C LEU A 407 2.71 11.65 15.11
N GLY A 408 1.67 11.85 15.89
CA GLY A 408 1.42 13.11 16.57
C GLY A 408 0.01 13.16 17.17
N GLY A 409 -0.35 14.32 17.71
CA GLY A 409 -1.71 14.58 18.16
C GLY A 409 -2.70 14.48 17.01
N ILE A 410 -3.86 13.88 17.29
CA ILE A 410 -5.01 13.82 16.39
C ILE A 410 -6.24 14.35 17.14
N GLN A 411 -7.17 14.96 16.40
CA GLN A 411 -8.52 15.33 16.87
C GLN A 411 -8.54 15.87 18.31
N ASP A 412 -9.06 15.11 19.26
CA ASP A 412 -9.18 15.45 20.68
C ASP A 412 -7.89 15.98 21.30
N PHE A 413 -6.72 15.40 20.98
CA PHE A 413 -5.44 15.89 21.50
C PHE A 413 -5.14 17.31 21.00
N ILE A 414 -5.53 17.64 19.77
CA ILE A 414 -5.32 18.95 19.17
C ILE A 414 -6.29 19.99 19.75
N SER A 415 -7.57 19.64 19.91
CA SER A 415 -8.51 20.53 20.58
C SER A 415 -8.15 20.76 22.05
N SER A 416 -7.71 19.70 22.72
CA SER A 416 -7.27 19.75 24.11
C SER A 416 -6.04 20.64 24.28
N VAL A 417 -4.99 20.45 23.48
CA VAL A 417 -3.76 21.26 23.62
C VAL A 417 -4.01 22.73 23.28
N PHE A 418 -4.92 23.00 22.35
CA PHE A 418 -5.34 24.35 22.00
C PHE A 418 -6.06 25.04 23.16
N GLN A 419 -7.04 24.39 23.79
CA GLN A 419 -7.69 24.92 24.99
C GLN A 419 -6.71 25.03 26.16
N PHE A 420 -5.82 24.05 26.32
CA PHE A 420 -4.86 23.99 27.42
C PHE A 420 -3.82 25.11 27.37
N THR A 421 -3.38 25.49 26.16
CA THR A 421 -2.31 26.48 25.96
C THR A 421 -2.82 27.84 25.50
N SER A 422 -4.14 28.08 25.59
CA SER A 422 -4.73 29.41 25.38
C SER A 422 -4.32 30.38 26.50
N LYS A 423 -4.29 31.70 26.21
CA LYS A 423 -3.91 32.74 27.19
C LYS A 423 -4.74 32.69 28.47
N ASP A 424 -6.02 32.35 28.36
CA ASP A 424 -6.98 32.39 29.47
C ASP A 424 -7.07 31.05 30.25
N ALA A 425 -6.23 30.07 29.92
CA ALA A 425 -6.26 28.75 30.53
C ALA A 425 -5.53 28.72 31.89
N LEU A 426 -6.30 28.79 32.98
CA LEU A 426 -5.81 28.81 34.36
C LEU A 426 -6.26 27.56 35.14
N TYR A 427 -5.34 26.96 35.88
CA TYR A 427 -5.58 25.73 36.66
C TYR A 427 -5.22 25.94 38.13
N ASN A 428 -6.05 25.42 39.04
CA ASN A 428 -5.75 25.44 40.46
C ASN A 428 -4.65 24.42 40.82
N LYS A 429 -4.01 24.59 41.98
CA LYS A 429 -2.94 23.69 42.47
C LYS A 429 -3.30 22.20 42.43
N LYS A 430 -4.54 21.83 42.78
CA LYS A 430 -4.96 20.42 42.85
C LYS A 430 -5.02 19.80 41.45
N ASP A 431 -5.55 20.53 40.48
CA ASP A 431 -5.68 20.06 39.11
C ASP A 431 -4.32 20.08 38.40
N THR A 432 -3.46 21.06 38.69
CA THR A 432 -2.06 21.06 38.26
C THR A 432 -1.32 19.80 38.71
N LEU A 433 -1.42 19.42 39.99
CA LEU A 433 -0.77 18.20 40.49
C LEU A 433 -1.29 16.93 39.80
N LYS A 434 -2.59 16.84 39.52
CA LYS A 434 -3.15 15.71 38.76
C LYS A 434 -2.67 15.69 37.31
N LEU A 435 -2.55 16.84 36.67
CA LEU A 435 -2.03 16.96 35.30
C LEU A 435 -0.59 16.46 35.22
N LEU A 436 0.25 16.90 36.15
CA LEU A 436 1.65 16.47 36.24
C LEU A 436 1.78 14.98 36.55
N TYR A 437 0.93 14.45 37.43
CA TYR A 437 0.88 13.01 37.73
C TYR A 437 0.45 12.16 36.53
N ASN A 438 -0.64 12.54 35.85
CA ASN A 438 -1.12 11.80 34.68
C ASN A 438 -0.20 11.93 33.46
N GLY A 439 0.56 13.03 33.37
CA GLY A 439 1.59 13.22 32.36
C GLY A 439 2.93 12.58 32.71
N ASP A 440 2.98 11.69 33.71
CA ASP A 440 4.18 10.96 34.16
C ASP A 440 5.41 11.87 34.43
N ILE A 441 5.18 13.14 34.80
CA ILE A 441 6.27 14.11 35.00
C ILE A 441 7.15 13.70 36.18
N PHE A 442 6.56 13.24 37.28
CA PHE A 442 7.32 12.80 38.45
C PHE A 442 8.13 11.51 38.20
N GLU A 443 7.71 10.70 37.23
CA GLU A 443 8.42 9.49 36.82
C GLU A 443 9.58 9.83 35.87
N ASN A 444 9.34 10.71 34.90
CA ASN A 444 10.34 11.15 33.93
C ASN A 444 11.36 12.15 34.52
N HIS A 445 10.94 12.98 35.47
CA HIS A 445 11.73 14.01 36.14
C HIS A 445 11.62 13.86 37.66
N THR A 446 12.39 12.93 38.21
CA THR A 446 12.37 12.59 39.65
C THR A 446 12.74 13.75 40.58
N LEU A 447 13.45 14.77 40.07
CA LEU A 447 13.85 15.97 40.81
C LEU A 447 12.86 17.14 40.66
N PHE A 448 11.76 16.96 39.92
CA PHE A 448 10.79 18.01 39.71
C PHE A 448 10.04 18.34 41.02
N SER A 449 10.06 19.62 41.41
CA SER A 449 9.20 20.16 42.47
C SER A 449 8.21 21.14 41.88
N LEU A 450 7.00 21.18 42.45
CA LEU A 450 5.97 22.16 42.09
C LEU A 450 6.46 23.60 42.27
N ASP A 451 7.43 23.84 43.16
CA ASP A 451 8.02 25.17 43.40
C ASP A 451 8.73 25.75 42.17
N GLN A 452 9.00 24.93 41.15
CA GLN A 452 9.55 25.37 39.87
C GLN A 452 8.50 26.09 38.99
N LEU A 453 7.21 25.92 39.29
CA LEU A 453 6.11 26.60 38.61
C LEU A 453 5.69 27.84 39.41
N THR A 454 5.75 29.01 38.77
CA THR A 454 5.27 30.26 39.36
C THR A 454 3.78 30.44 39.08
N PRO A 455 2.91 30.58 40.09
CA PRO A 455 1.50 30.88 39.86
C PRO A 455 1.35 32.29 39.26
N ILE A 456 0.42 32.46 38.32
CA ILE A 456 0.09 33.77 37.72
C ILE A 456 -0.54 34.69 38.77
N THR A 457 -1.45 34.14 39.57
CA THR A 457 -2.15 34.86 40.64
C THR A 457 -2.24 33.98 41.87
N THR A 458 -2.04 34.54 43.06
CA THR A 458 -2.14 33.84 44.35
C THR A 458 -3.44 34.10 45.11
N ASP A 459 -4.26 35.05 44.65
CA ASP A 459 -5.51 35.51 45.26
C ASP A 459 -6.70 35.25 44.32
N PRO A 460 -7.79 34.55 44.72
CA PRO A 460 -8.06 33.92 46.02
C PRO A 460 -7.41 32.54 46.23
N VAL A 461 -6.88 31.92 45.16
CA VAL A 461 -6.21 30.61 45.16
C VAL A 461 -5.04 30.69 44.17
N PRO A 462 -3.89 30.01 44.42
CA PRO A 462 -2.83 29.92 43.43
C PRO A 462 -3.31 29.26 42.13
N LEU A 463 -3.27 30.04 41.04
CA LEU A 463 -3.60 29.64 39.68
C LEU A 463 -2.33 29.56 38.82
N TYR A 464 -2.21 28.49 38.06
CA TYR A 464 -1.07 28.21 37.18
C TYR A 464 -1.52 28.27 35.72
N SER A 465 -0.66 28.78 34.84
CA SER A 465 -0.91 28.79 33.40
C SER A 465 -0.87 27.38 32.84
N GLY A 466 -1.79 27.03 31.94
CA GLY A 466 -1.65 25.81 31.16
C GLY A 466 -0.39 25.79 30.29
N LYS A 467 0.13 26.95 29.87
CA LYS A 467 1.41 27.04 29.14
C LYS A 467 2.60 26.61 30.00
N ASP A 468 2.66 27.07 31.26
CA ASP A 468 3.71 26.71 32.19
C ASP A 468 3.66 25.22 32.55
N ILE A 469 2.44 24.68 32.75
CA ILE A 469 2.26 23.25 33.03
C ILE A 469 2.69 22.43 31.82
N PHE A 470 2.26 22.77 30.60
CA PHE A 470 2.66 22.04 29.39
C PHE A 470 4.17 22.12 29.12
N SER A 471 4.80 23.23 29.51
CA SER A 471 6.25 23.42 29.37
C SER A 471 7.07 22.40 30.14
N THR A 472 6.53 21.81 31.22
CA THR A 472 7.22 20.76 31.99
C THR A 472 7.48 19.48 31.20
N LEU A 473 6.81 19.30 30.05
CA LEU A 473 7.03 18.15 29.16
C LEU A 473 8.22 18.35 28.20
N PHE A 474 8.73 19.58 28.09
CA PHE A 474 9.80 19.89 27.14
C PHE A 474 11.19 19.71 27.76
N PRO A 475 12.20 19.32 26.95
CA PRO A 475 13.60 19.44 27.35
C PRO A 475 13.99 20.89 27.67
N ASP A 476 14.83 21.09 28.69
CA ASP A 476 15.21 22.41 29.24
C ASP A 476 15.96 23.32 28.25
N ASP A 477 16.51 22.80 27.17
CA ASP A 477 17.25 23.50 26.12
C ASP A 477 16.45 23.61 24.80
N LEU A 478 15.19 23.17 24.79
CA LEU A 478 14.34 23.23 23.59
C LEU A 478 14.06 24.69 23.19
N ASN A 479 14.38 25.02 21.95
CA ASN A 479 14.14 26.33 21.36
C ASN A 479 13.46 26.18 19.99
N ILE A 480 12.25 26.72 19.82
CA ILE A 480 11.51 26.66 18.55
C ILE A 480 10.54 27.83 18.39
N LYS A 481 10.35 28.26 17.14
CA LYS A 481 9.33 29.23 16.73
C LYS A 481 8.43 28.60 15.66
N VAL A 482 7.13 28.56 15.90
CA VAL A 482 6.13 27.98 14.97
C VAL A 482 4.95 28.94 14.80
N LYS A 483 4.47 29.08 13.57
CA LYS A 483 3.25 29.85 13.27
C LYS A 483 2.03 28.92 13.38
N SER A 484 1.08 29.29 14.22
CA SER A 484 -0.18 28.56 14.38
C SER A 484 -1.04 28.66 13.11
N LYS A 485 -1.83 27.63 12.83
CA LYS A 485 -2.77 27.48 11.72
C LYS A 485 -3.83 28.57 11.68
N PHE A 486 -4.31 28.98 12.85
CA PHE A 486 -5.34 30.02 12.98
C PHE A 486 -4.82 31.46 12.84
N CYS A 487 -3.52 31.64 12.52
CA CYS A 487 -2.95 32.95 12.26
C CYS A 487 -3.70 33.67 11.12
N LYS A 488 -4.25 34.86 11.41
CA LYS A 488 -5.04 35.66 10.46
C LYS A 488 -4.23 36.27 9.30
N LYS A 489 -2.90 36.04 9.25
CA LYS A 489 -1.98 36.58 8.23
C LYS A 489 -2.18 38.09 8.01
N CYS A 490 -2.16 38.85 9.11
CA CYS A 490 -2.25 40.31 9.08
C CYS A 490 -1.16 40.92 8.19
N ASP A 491 -1.43 42.08 7.58
CA ASP A 491 -0.50 42.78 6.68
C ASP A 491 0.88 43.03 7.32
N VAL A 492 0.90 43.30 8.63
CA VAL A 492 2.12 43.42 9.43
C VAL A 492 2.10 42.36 10.55
N CYS A 493 3.09 41.47 10.53
CA CYS A 493 3.24 40.41 11.53
C CYS A 493 3.98 40.92 12.76
N LYS A 494 3.30 41.02 13.91
CA LYS A 494 3.89 41.43 15.20
C LYS A 494 4.65 40.32 15.95
N GLU A 495 4.76 39.13 15.35
CA GLU A 495 5.43 37.93 15.89
C GLU A 495 5.06 37.63 17.35
N GLU A 496 5.99 37.76 18.29
CA GLU A 496 5.81 37.49 19.72
C GLU A 496 4.73 38.38 20.36
N ASN A 497 4.56 39.61 19.85
CA ASN A 497 3.54 40.56 20.32
C ASN A 497 2.20 40.39 19.58
N CYS A 498 1.89 39.16 19.15
CA CYS A 498 0.62 38.86 18.49
C CYS A 498 -0.55 38.99 19.47
N GLU A 499 -1.48 39.90 19.16
CA GLU A 499 -2.72 40.09 19.92
C GLU A 499 -3.53 38.79 20.01
N TYR A 500 -3.56 38.03 18.90
CA TYR A 500 -4.29 36.76 18.77
C TYR A 500 -3.57 35.52 19.33
N ASP A 501 -2.35 35.65 19.88
CA ASP A 501 -1.57 34.51 20.40
C ASP A 501 -1.29 33.41 19.35
N ALA A 502 -1.17 33.77 18.07
CA ALA A 502 -1.00 32.81 16.97
C ALA A 502 0.47 32.49 16.62
N TYR A 503 1.42 32.84 17.50
CA TYR A 503 2.85 32.68 17.27
C TYR A 503 3.51 31.97 18.45
N VAL A 504 3.77 30.66 18.28
CA VAL A 504 4.32 29.75 19.29
C VAL A 504 5.82 29.99 19.41
N VAL A 505 6.27 30.38 20.61
CA VAL A 505 7.69 30.56 20.94
C VAL A 505 8.02 29.80 22.21
N ILE A 506 8.89 28.80 22.07
CA ILE A 506 9.48 28.06 23.18
C ILE A 506 10.93 28.48 23.28
N ARG A 507 11.38 28.89 24.47
CA ARG A 507 12.79 29.14 24.76
C ARG A 507 13.20 28.40 26.02
N ASN A 508 14.30 27.67 25.94
CA ASN A 508 14.85 26.87 27.04
C ASN A 508 13.75 26.07 27.76
N GLY A 509 12.99 25.28 27.00
CA GLY A 509 11.92 24.43 27.52
C GLY A 509 10.66 25.17 28.01
N LYS A 510 10.60 26.51 27.95
CA LYS A 510 9.43 27.28 28.40
C LYS A 510 8.63 27.86 27.24
N LEU A 511 7.32 27.58 27.20
CA LEU A 511 6.35 28.15 26.26
C LEU A 511 6.01 29.58 26.67
N ILE A 512 6.65 30.56 26.04
CA ILE A 512 6.49 31.99 26.38
C ILE A 512 5.21 32.55 25.77
N THR A 513 5.04 32.36 24.45
CA THR A 513 3.89 32.90 23.70
C THR A 513 3.33 31.86 22.76
N GLY A 514 2.08 32.06 22.36
CA GLY A 514 1.39 31.27 21.36
C GLY A 514 0.56 30.12 21.92
N THR A 515 -0.51 29.80 21.21
CA THR A 515 -1.35 28.62 21.43
C THR A 515 -0.92 27.48 20.51
N ILE A 516 -0.70 26.30 21.09
CA ILE A 516 -0.32 25.09 20.37
C ILE A 516 -1.54 24.53 19.65
N ASP A 517 -1.37 24.15 18.39
CA ASP A 517 -2.41 23.63 17.52
C ASP A 517 -1.87 22.50 16.62
N GLU A 518 -2.63 22.15 15.58
CA GLU A 518 -2.23 21.12 14.61
C GLU A 518 -0.82 21.37 14.06
N ASN A 519 -0.47 22.60 13.65
CA ASN A 519 0.85 22.87 13.05
C ASN A 519 2.02 22.54 14.01
N SER A 520 1.78 22.66 15.32
CA SER A 520 2.82 22.53 16.34
C SER A 520 2.94 21.11 16.92
N PHE A 521 1.81 20.40 17.06
CA PHE A 521 1.75 19.07 17.72
C PHE A 521 1.10 17.96 16.86
N GLY A 522 0.44 18.34 15.77
CA GLY A 522 -0.32 17.45 14.90
C GLY A 522 0.52 16.44 14.12
N ALA A 523 -0.09 15.29 13.86
CA ALA A 523 0.46 14.28 12.96
C ALA A 523 0.67 14.85 11.54
N MET A 524 1.72 14.38 10.85
CA MET A 524 2.11 14.78 9.50
C MET A 524 2.59 16.23 9.34
N GLN A 525 2.80 16.97 10.44
CA GLN A 525 3.25 18.37 10.38
C GLN A 525 4.76 18.50 10.47
N SER A 526 5.34 19.16 9.46
CA SER A 526 6.77 19.46 9.41
C SER A 526 7.08 20.75 10.18
N ASN A 527 8.29 20.83 10.75
CA ASN A 527 8.73 21.87 11.68
C ASN A 527 7.89 21.97 12.96
N SER A 528 7.35 20.84 13.41
CA SER A 528 6.61 20.71 14.67
C SER A 528 7.54 20.55 15.88
N ILE A 529 6.98 20.75 17.07
CA ILE A 529 7.68 20.61 18.35
C ILE A 529 8.27 19.19 18.48
N LEU A 530 7.46 18.18 18.16
CA LEU A 530 7.88 16.78 18.17
C LEU A 530 9.08 16.52 17.25
N GLN A 531 9.07 17.07 16.03
CA GLN A 531 10.19 16.90 15.10
C GLN A 531 11.49 17.48 15.68
N ARG A 532 11.40 18.62 16.36
CA ARG A 532 12.56 19.28 16.96
C ARG A 532 13.11 18.46 18.12
N ILE A 533 12.24 17.99 19.01
CA ILE A 533 12.62 17.11 20.14
C ILE A 533 13.35 15.86 19.61
N ILE A 534 12.82 15.21 18.57
CA ILE A 534 13.43 14.00 18.02
C ILE A 534 14.80 14.28 17.39
N LYS A 535 14.97 15.41 16.72
CA LYS A 535 16.24 15.77 16.08
C LYS A 535 17.33 16.14 17.09
N ASP A 536 16.95 16.84 18.16
CA ASP A 536 17.91 17.37 19.13
C ASP A 536 18.20 16.36 20.26
N HIS A 537 17.20 15.60 20.73
CA HIS A 537 17.29 14.69 21.89
C HIS A 537 17.12 13.21 21.54
N GLY A 538 16.78 12.90 20.29
CA GLY A 538 16.57 11.53 19.85
C GLY A 538 15.15 11.00 20.03
N LYS A 539 14.93 9.79 19.50
CA LYS A 539 13.59 9.21 19.33
C LYS A 539 12.98 8.72 20.64
N ALA A 540 13.80 8.27 21.59
CA ALA A 540 13.34 7.81 22.90
C ALA A 540 12.69 8.95 23.71
N THR A 541 13.30 10.14 23.72
CA THR A 541 12.73 11.35 24.33
C THR A 541 11.46 11.78 23.58
N GLY A 542 11.45 11.68 22.24
CA GLY A 542 10.25 11.91 21.45
C GLY A 542 9.07 11.00 21.81
N ARG A 543 9.34 9.71 22.07
CA ARG A 543 8.34 8.74 22.56
C ARG A 543 7.82 9.15 23.94
N GLN A 544 8.71 9.43 24.89
CA GLN A 544 8.33 9.86 26.25
C GLN A 544 7.46 11.11 26.23
N PHE A 545 7.85 12.11 25.43
CA PHE A 545 7.06 13.33 25.23
C PHE A 545 5.65 13.01 24.70
N LEU A 546 5.53 12.16 23.67
CA LEU A 546 4.22 11.80 23.11
C LEU A 546 3.33 11.05 24.11
N ASP A 547 3.86 10.04 24.78
CA ASP A 547 3.11 9.25 25.78
C ASP A 547 2.62 10.16 26.92
N SER A 548 3.50 11.01 27.44
CA SER A 548 3.22 11.93 28.55
C SER A 548 2.23 13.03 28.15
N ALA A 549 2.45 13.67 27.00
CA ALA A 549 1.58 14.73 26.49
C ALA A 549 0.17 14.21 26.23
N THR A 550 0.03 13.05 25.58
CA THR A 550 -1.30 12.50 25.27
C THR A 550 -2.10 12.16 26.53
N LYS A 551 -1.49 11.51 27.53
CA LYS A 551 -2.17 11.24 28.81
C LYS A 551 -2.58 12.52 29.54
N MET A 552 -1.72 13.52 29.58
CA MET A 552 -2.03 14.83 30.19
C MET A 552 -3.22 15.50 29.47
N LEU A 553 -3.20 15.52 28.13
CA LEU A 553 -4.25 16.14 27.31
C LEU A 553 -5.61 15.42 27.41
N LEU A 554 -5.66 14.12 27.65
CA LEU A 554 -6.93 13.43 27.94
C LEU A 554 -7.57 13.90 29.24
N PHE A 555 -6.75 14.19 30.25
CA PHE A 555 -7.26 14.73 31.50
C PHE A 555 -7.82 16.14 31.28
N VAL A 556 -7.11 16.97 30.52
CA VAL A 556 -7.55 18.34 30.20
C VAL A 556 -8.90 18.34 29.46
N ILE A 557 -9.05 17.55 28.40
CA ILE A 557 -10.29 17.56 27.61
C ILE A 557 -11.48 17.06 28.42
N ARG A 558 -11.25 16.10 29.33
CA ARG A 558 -12.28 15.62 30.26
C ARG A 558 -12.69 16.67 31.28
N GLN A 559 -11.74 17.50 31.72
CA GLN A 559 -11.98 18.53 32.72
C GLN A 559 -12.66 19.77 32.12
N ASN A 560 -12.16 20.24 30.97
CA ASN A 560 -12.69 21.42 30.29
C ASN A 560 -14.04 21.10 29.62
N GLY A 561 -14.21 19.87 29.14
CA GLY A 561 -15.36 19.46 28.35
C GLY A 561 -15.30 20.05 26.94
N ILE A 562 -15.60 19.22 25.95
CA ILE A 562 -15.83 19.69 24.58
C ILE A 562 -17.04 18.95 24.02
N THR A 563 -17.97 19.68 23.42
CA THR A 563 -19.21 19.13 22.87
C THR A 563 -19.71 20.02 21.74
N MET A 564 -20.48 19.49 20.79
CA MET A 564 -21.03 20.29 19.71
C MET A 564 -22.55 20.13 19.68
N GLY A 565 -23.27 21.23 19.89
CA GLY A 565 -24.73 21.29 19.78
C GLY A 565 -25.19 21.67 18.36
N LEU A 566 -26.49 21.49 18.10
CA LEU A 566 -27.11 21.97 16.86
C LEU A 566 -27.16 23.51 16.80
N ASP A 567 -27.20 24.17 17.95
CA ASP A 567 -27.30 25.63 18.05
C ASP A 567 -26.02 26.34 17.60
N GLU A 568 -24.85 25.69 17.74
CA GLU A 568 -23.57 26.26 17.29
C GLU A 568 -23.50 26.46 15.77
N VAL A 569 -24.25 25.67 15.00
CA VAL A 569 -24.30 25.82 13.52
C VAL A 569 -25.54 26.60 13.07
N TYR A 570 -26.34 27.14 14.00
CA TYR A 570 -27.58 27.83 13.69
C TYR A 570 -27.40 29.34 13.51
N VAL A 571 -27.21 29.75 12.26
CA VAL A 571 -27.12 31.16 11.87
C VAL A 571 -28.51 31.75 11.67
N HIS A 572 -28.80 32.87 12.34
CA HIS A 572 -30.09 33.54 12.33
C HIS A 572 -29.93 35.07 12.40
N GLY A 573 -31.05 35.81 12.32
CA GLY A 573 -31.06 37.28 12.39
C GLY A 573 -30.31 37.94 11.23
N HIS A 574 -29.54 39.00 11.54
CA HIS A 574 -28.83 39.81 10.55
C HIS A 574 -27.89 38.98 9.66
N ALA A 575 -27.11 38.07 10.26
CA ALA A 575 -26.17 37.23 9.52
C ALA A 575 -26.86 36.33 8.48
N TYR A 576 -28.05 35.81 8.80
CA TYR A 576 -28.81 35.00 7.85
C TYR A 576 -29.38 35.81 6.68
N ASP A 577 -29.85 37.03 6.95
CA ASP A 577 -30.34 37.94 5.91
C ASP A 577 -29.21 38.44 5.01
N GLU A 578 -28.02 38.66 5.57
CA GLU A 578 -26.81 38.98 4.84
C GLU A 578 -26.38 37.83 3.92
N ILE A 579 -26.35 36.59 4.42
CA ILE A 579 -26.07 35.40 3.59
C ILE A 579 -27.07 35.28 2.45
N LYS A 580 -28.36 35.48 2.70
CA LYS A 580 -29.38 35.47 1.64
C LYS A 580 -29.14 36.57 0.60
N LYS A 581 -28.73 37.75 1.04
CA LYS A 581 -28.42 38.87 0.15
C LYS A 581 -27.23 38.53 -0.76
N ILE A 582 -26.14 38.02 -0.19
CA ILE A 582 -24.95 37.55 -0.93
C ILE A 582 -25.35 36.53 -2.00
N LEU A 583 -26.15 35.51 -1.63
CA LEU A 583 -26.61 34.48 -2.58
C LEU A 583 -27.55 35.04 -3.65
N LYS A 584 -28.38 36.04 -3.33
CA LYS A 584 -29.28 36.69 -4.29
C LYS A 584 -28.48 37.51 -5.31
N ASP A 585 -27.48 38.25 -4.86
CA ASP A 585 -26.61 39.07 -5.70
C ASP A 585 -25.78 38.19 -6.65
N ALA A 586 -25.26 37.06 -6.15
CA ALA A 586 -24.55 36.07 -6.96
C ALA A 586 -25.42 35.42 -8.04
N ASN A 587 -26.70 35.14 -7.72
CA ASN A 587 -27.66 34.65 -8.71
C ASN A 587 -27.97 35.72 -9.76
N ALA A 588 -28.17 36.97 -9.36
CA ALA A 588 -28.42 38.08 -10.28
C ALA A 588 -27.25 38.29 -11.24
N GLU A 589 -26.01 38.24 -10.74
CA GLU A 589 -24.80 38.34 -11.57
C GLU A 589 -24.66 37.16 -12.53
N SER A 590 -24.98 35.95 -12.08
CA SER A 590 -25.03 34.76 -12.94
C SER A 590 -26.07 34.92 -14.06
N PHE A 591 -27.23 35.53 -13.80
CA PHE A 591 -28.23 35.82 -14.83
C PHE A 591 -27.73 36.85 -15.84
N LYS A 592 -27.00 37.90 -15.43
CA LYS A 592 -26.38 38.85 -16.37
C LYS A 592 -25.41 38.14 -17.31
N LEU A 593 -24.59 37.22 -16.80
CA LEU A 593 -23.68 36.41 -17.61
C LEU A 593 -24.42 35.51 -18.60
N ILE A 594 -25.54 34.91 -18.19
CA ILE A 594 -26.38 34.06 -19.05
C ILE A 594 -27.05 34.90 -20.15
N ASN A 595 -27.56 36.08 -19.82
CA ASN A 595 -28.18 36.98 -20.81
C ASN A 595 -27.14 37.45 -21.83
N ALA A 596 -25.96 37.89 -21.38
CA ALA A 596 -24.87 38.26 -22.29
C ALA A 596 -24.43 37.11 -23.21
N PHE A 597 -24.51 35.86 -22.74
CA PHE A 597 -24.27 34.69 -23.59
C PHE A 597 -25.38 34.48 -24.63
N ASN A 598 -26.65 34.61 -24.23
CA ASN A 598 -27.79 34.47 -25.14
C ASN A 598 -27.82 35.58 -26.21
N ASP A 599 -27.43 36.80 -25.84
CA ASP A 599 -27.38 37.97 -26.71
C ASP A 599 -26.10 38.04 -27.57
N ASN A 600 -25.21 37.04 -27.44
CA ASN A 600 -23.88 37.01 -28.07
C ASN A 600 -23.03 38.28 -27.80
N ASP A 601 -23.19 38.90 -26.63
CA ASP A 601 -22.42 40.08 -26.24
C ASP A 601 -20.99 39.72 -25.85
N THR A 602 -20.09 39.83 -26.82
CA THR A 602 -18.65 39.56 -26.68
C THR A 602 -17.89 40.64 -25.92
N LYS A 603 -18.49 41.82 -25.66
CA LYS A 603 -17.86 42.87 -24.84
C LYS A 603 -17.97 42.54 -23.36
N PHE A 604 -19.14 42.08 -22.92
CA PHE A 604 -19.39 41.69 -21.52
C PHE A 604 -18.83 40.27 -21.24
N LEU A 605 -19.09 39.31 -22.12
CA LEU A 605 -18.56 37.95 -22.02
C LEU A 605 -17.36 37.74 -22.94
N LYS A 606 -16.19 38.26 -22.55
CA LYS A 606 -14.94 37.97 -23.25
C LYS A 606 -14.57 36.50 -23.16
N ARG A 607 -14.29 35.88 -24.30
CA ARG A 607 -13.87 34.48 -24.43
C ARG A 607 -12.56 34.23 -23.67
N ALA A 608 -12.54 33.19 -22.84
CA ALA A 608 -11.30 32.76 -22.20
C ALA A 608 -10.38 32.06 -23.21
N PRO A 609 -9.05 32.25 -23.13
CA PRO A 609 -8.10 31.64 -24.05
C PRO A 609 -8.19 30.11 -24.00
N GLY A 610 -8.22 29.48 -25.18
CA GLY A 610 -8.28 28.02 -25.31
C GLY A 610 -9.61 27.36 -24.95
N ARG A 611 -10.66 28.13 -24.62
CA ARG A 611 -11.99 27.60 -24.25
C ARG A 611 -13.07 28.03 -25.21
N SER A 612 -14.17 27.28 -25.26
CA SER A 612 -15.37 27.71 -26.00
C SER A 612 -16.10 28.85 -25.26
N MET A 613 -17.01 29.56 -25.95
CA MET A 613 -17.85 30.59 -25.31
C MET A 613 -18.73 29.99 -24.21
N ARG A 614 -19.26 28.77 -24.43
CA ARG A 614 -20.05 28.03 -23.45
C ARG A 614 -19.23 27.65 -22.22
N GLU A 615 -18.01 27.15 -22.40
CA GLU A 615 -17.09 26.85 -21.30
C GLU A 615 -16.64 28.12 -20.56
N THR A 616 -16.51 29.24 -21.27
CA THR A 616 -16.19 30.54 -20.66
C THR A 616 -17.32 30.99 -19.74
N LEU A 617 -18.58 30.86 -20.17
CA LEU A 617 -19.75 31.14 -19.34
C LEU A 617 -19.74 30.27 -18.08
N GLU A 618 -19.56 28.95 -18.23
CA GLU A 618 -19.53 28.02 -17.11
C GLU A 618 -18.40 28.34 -16.11
N LEU A 619 -17.22 28.71 -16.61
CA LEU A 619 -16.09 29.11 -15.77
C LEU A 619 -16.41 30.38 -14.96
N LYS A 620 -16.94 31.43 -15.60
CA LYS A 620 -17.27 32.69 -14.92
C LYS A 620 -18.37 32.50 -13.88
N ILE A 621 -19.44 31.78 -14.21
CA ILE A 621 -20.51 31.48 -13.25
C ILE A 621 -19.94 30.72 -12.04
N ARG A 622 -19.08 29.72 -12.27
CA ARG A 622 -18.45 28.97 -11.17
C ARG A 622 -17.59 29.87 -10.27
N GLN A 623 -16.88 30.84 -10.84
CA GLN A 623 -16.11 31.82 -10.06
C GLN A 623 -17.03 32.69 -9.17
N VAL A 624 -18.09 33.27 -9.76
CA VAL A 624 -19.08 34.08 -9.02
C VAL A 624 -19.69 33.29 -7.86
N LEU A 625 -20.12 32.06 -8.13
CA LEU A 625 -20.73 31.20 -7.11
C LEU A 625 -19.74 30.75 -6.03
N SER A 626 -18.46 30.58 -6.38
CA SER A 626 -17.41 30.22 -5.42
C SER A 626 -17.08 31.39 -4.48
N GLU A 627 -17.04 32.61 -5.01
CA GLU A 627 -16.78 33.81 -4.21
C GLU A 627 -17.94 34.10 -3.25
N ALA A 628 -19.17 34.05 -3.76
CA ALA A 628 -20.37 34.24 -2.95
C ALA A 628 -20.50 33.20 -1.84
N ARG A 629 -20.11 31.95 -2.13
CA ARG A 629 -19.98 30.91 -1.11
C ARG A 629 -18.98 31.33 -0.04
N LYS A 630 -17.75 31.68 -0.39
CA LYS A 630 -16.71 32.05 0.59
C LYS A 630 -17.16 33.19 1.50
N GLN A 631 -17.78 34.23 0.93
CA GLN A 631 -18.34 35.34 1.70
C GLN A 631 -19.42 34.87 2.68
N ALA A 632 -20.35 34.01 2.24
CA ALA A 632 -21.37 33.45 3.12
C ALA A 632 -20.78 32.58 4.25
N GLU A 633 -19.69 31.84 3.98
CA GLU A 633 -18.98 31.04 4.99
C GLU A 633 -18.29 31.94 6.03
N GLU A 634 -17.67 33.04 5.61
CA GLU A 634 -17.03 34.03 6.50
C GLU A 634 -18.06 34.73 7.39
N THR A 635 -19.17 35.23 6.82
CA THR A 635 -20.27 35.84 7.59
C THR A 635 -20.84 34.88 8.64
N ALA A 636 -20.97 33.59 8.29
CA ALA A 636 -21.45 32.59 9.24
C ALA A 636 -20.43 32.31 10.35
N ALA A 637 -19.15 32.21 10.03
CA ALA A 637 -18.10 31.96 11.03
C ALA A 637 -17.98 33.13 12.02
N ASP A 638 -18.05 34.37 11.55
CA ASP A 638 -17.99 35.57 12.39
C ASP A 638 -19.19 35.67 13.34
N PHE A 639 -20.38 35.22 12.91
CA PHE A 639 -21.58 35.20 13.76
C PHE A 639 -21.53 34.13 14.85
N ILE A 640 -20.98 32.93 14.55
CA ILE A 640 -20.91 31.82 15.51
C ILE A 640 -19.96 32.16 16.67
N GLY A 641 -18.91 32.94 16.41
CA GLY A 641 -17.97 33.40 17.42
C GLY A 641 -16.85 32.39 17.72
N ASP A 642 -15.81 32.90 18.38
CA ASP A 642 -14.55 32.18 18.56
C ASP A 642 -14.59 31.14 19.69
N ASP A 643 -15.55 31.28 20.62
CA ASP A 643 -15.71 30.42 21.80
C ASP A 643 -16.47 29.12 21.50
N ALA A 644 -17.17 29.05 20.36
CA ALA A 644 -17.93 27.86 19.97
C ALA A 644 -16.99 26.67 19.72
N HIS A 645 -17.35 25.49 20.24
CA HIS A 645 -16.48 24.33 20.15
C HIS A 645 -16.26 23.88 18.69
N SER A 646 -17.26 24.03 17.81
CA SER A 646 -17.13 23.82 16.36
C SER A 646 -16.08 24.72 15.70
N VAL A 647 -15.97 25.97 16.15
CA VAL A 647 -14.98 26.93 15.67
C VAL A 647 -13.60 26.60 16.25
N ILE A 648 -13.51 26.23 17.53
CA ILE A 648 -12.26 25.76 18.16
C ILE A 648 -11.71 24.54 17.43
N MET A 649 -12.53 23.52 17.13
CA MET A 649 -12.10 22.33 16.37
C MET A 649 -11.59 22.68 14.98
N THR A 650 -12.23 23.65 14.32
CA THR A 650 -11.86 24.13 12.98
C THR A 650 -10.56 24.93 12.99
N LYS A 651 -10.41 25.87 13.93
CA LYS A 651 -9.23 26.74 14.05
C LYS A 651 -8.00 25.99 14.54
N SER A 652 -8.15 25.14 15.55
CA SER A 652 -7.07 24.29 16.06
C SER A 652 -6.59 23.27 15.03
N GLY A 653 -7.43 22.93 14.04
CA GLY A 653 -7.13 21.93 13.01
C GLY A 653 -7.40 20.49 13.44
N ALA A 654 -8.05 20.29 14.59
CA ALA A 654 -8.38 18.98 15.13
C ALA A 654 -9.31 18.18 14.19
N ARG A 655 -10.43 18.76 13.79
CA ARG A 655 -11.40 18.14 12.89
C ARG A 655 -12.29 19.21 12.26
N GLY A 656 -12.45 19.12 10.94
CA GLY A 656 -13.24 20.08 10.18
C GLY A 656 -12.40 21.24 9.65
N ASN A 657 -13.00 21.98 8.72
CA ASN A 657 -12.45 23.18 8.12
C ASN A 657 -13.58 24.22 8.01
N ILE A 658 -13.22 25.47 7.75
CA ILE A 658 -14.19 26.58 7.61
C ILE A 658 -15.23 26.25 6.52
N LEU A 659 -14.77 25.58 5.45
CA LEU A 659 -15.61 25.10 4.36
C LEU A 659 -16.77 24.20 4.87
N ASN A 660 -16.47 23.20 5.70
CA ASN A 660 -17.46 22.27 6.23
C ASN A 660 -18.42 22.98 7.20
N LEU A 661 -17.88 23.86 8.06
CA LEU A 661 -18.69 24.68 8.96
C LEU A 661 -19.69 25.53 8.16
N GLY A 662 -19.21 26.20 7.12
CA GLY A 662 -20.02 26.99 6.20
C GLY A 662 -21.05 26.18 5.41
N GLN A 663 -20.78 24.92 5.07
CA GLN A 663 -21.80 24.04 4.47
C GLN A 663 -22.90 23.66 5.46
N MET A 664 -22.55 23.49 6.74
CA MET A 664 -23.52 23.17 7.78
C MET A 664 -24.42 24.37 8.10
N SER A 665 -23.85 25.57 8.18
CA SER A 665 -24.54 26.78 8.65
C SER A 665 -25.06 27.68 7.52
N ALA A 666 -24.26 27.96 6.49
CA ALA A 666 -24.54 28.96 5.46
C ALA A 666 -25.09 28.36 4.14
N VAL A 667 -24.27 27.62 3.39
CA VAL A 667 -24.60 27.16 2.04
C VAL A 667 -23.77 25.93 1.63
N VAL A 668 -24.41 24.87 1.13
CA VAL A 668 -23.67 23.68 0.64
C VAL A 668 -22.87 24.00 -0.62
N GLY A 669 -23.44 24.81 -1.52
CA GLY A 669 -22.78 25.36 -2.70
C GLY A 669 -22.94 24.51 -3.97
N GLN A 670 -22.08 24.78 -4.96
CA GLN A 670 -22.15 24.18 -6.29
C GLN A 670 -21.78 22.69 -6.27
N GLN A 671 -22.67 21.83 -6.76
CA GLN A 671 -22.39 20.42 -7.02
C GLN A 671 -21.84 20.24 -8.43
N ALA A 672 -20.85 19.37 -8.59
CA ALA A 672 -20.20 19.11 -9.86
C ALA A 672 -20.19 17.61 -10.18
N ILE A 673 -20.10 17.29 -11.47
CA ILE A 673 -19.84 15.95 -11.98
C ILE A 673 -18.71 16.07 -13.02
N ARG A 674 -17.58 15.40 -12.79
CA ARG A 674 -16.41 15.40 -13.68
C ARG A 674 -15.86 16.81 -13.96
N GLY A 675 -15.90 17.67 -12.95
CA GLY A 675 -15.38 19.05 -13.02
C GLY A 675 -16.31 20.08 -13.66
N GLU A 676 -17.46 19.66 -14.19
CA GLU A 676 -18.50 20.54 -14.75
C GLU A 676 -19.71 20.66 -13.81
N ARG A 677 -20.48 21.74 -13.95
CA ARG A 677 -21.80 21.83 -13.29
C ARG A 677 -22.73 20.76 -13.86
N ILE A 678 -23.73 20.36 -13.08
CA ILE A 678 -24.60 19.24 -13.44
C ILE A 678 -25.33 19.55 -14.74
N ASN A 679 -25.12 18.71 -15.76
CA ASN A 679 -25.74 18.84 -17.08
C ASN A 679 -26.45 17.57 -17.56
N ARG A 680 -26.10 16.40 -17.01
CA ARG A 680 -26.68 15.10 -17.35
C ARG A 680 -28.11 15.00 -16.79
N GLY A 681 -29.06 14.67 -17.64
CA GLY A 681 -30.47 14.63 -17.29
C GLY A 681 -31.35 14.39 -18.51
N TYR A 682 -32.50 15.07 -18.55
CA TYR A 682 -33.42 15.07 -19.68
C TYR A 682 -32.86 15.86 -20.87
N SER A 683 -33.48 15.72 -22.05
CA SER A 683 -33.14 16.54 -23.21
C SER A 683 -33.22 18.03 -22.87
N GLN A 684 -32.09 18.75 -23.00
CA GLN A 684 -31.96 20.19 -22.78
C GLN A 684 -32.26 20.70 -21.35
N ARG A 685 -32.37 19.83 -20.34
CA ARG A 685 -32.55 20.21 -18.93
C ARG A 685 -32.11 19.10 -17.98
N THR A 686 -31.69 19.45 -16.78
CA THR A 686 -31.21 18.46 -15.78
C THR A 686 -32.36 17.66 -15.17
N LEU A 687 -33.41 18.36 -14.68
CA LEU A 687 -34.59 17.78 -14.05
C LEU A 687 -35.88 18.27 -14.73
N PRO A 688 -36.99 17.53 -14.63
CA PRO A 688 -38.25 17.90 -15.29
C PRO A 688 -38.90 19.16 -14.69
N HIS A 689 -38.46 19.57 -13.50
CA HIS A 689 -38.90 20.77 -12.77
C HIS A 689 -38.35 22.08 -13.35
N PHE A 690 -37.38 22.02 -14.26
CA PHE A 690 -36.78 23.20 -14.87
C PHE A 690 -37.28 23.41 -16.30
N LYS A 691 -37.26 24.68 -16.72
CA LYS A 691 -37.53 25.05 -18.11
C LYS A 691 -36.47 24.46 -19.05
N ILE A 692 -36.85 24.24 -20.29
CA ILE A 692 -35.93 23.80 -21.34
C ILE A 692 -34.85 24.87 -21.53
N ASN A 693 -33.58 24.44 -21.65
CA ASN A 693 -32.39 25.28 -21.77
C ASN A 693 -32.09 26.22 -20.59
N ASP A 694 -32.66 25.94 -19.40
CA ASP A 694 -32.33 26.72 -18.20
C ASP A 694 -30.86 26.54 -17.79
N LEU A 695 -30.08 27.63 -17.78
CA LEU A 695 -28.66 27.68 -17.40
C LEU A 695 -28.41 28.28 -16.01
N SER A 696 -29.48 28.60 -15.28
CA SER A 696 -29.39 29.20 -13.95
C SER A 696 -28.57 28.35 -12.97
N PRO A 697 -27.98 28.95 -11.93
CA PRO A 697 -27.27 28.20 -10.88
C PRO A 697 -28.12 27.06 -10.30
N LYS A 698 -29.39 27.32 -10.01
CA LYS A 698 -30.32 26.32 -9.45
C LYS A 698 -30.57 25.14 -10.39
N SER A 699 -30.75 25.37 -11.69
CA SER A 699 -30.98 24.28 -12.65
C SER A 699 -29.73 23.42 -12.87
N ARG A 700 -28.54 23.99 -12.63
CA ARG A 700 -27.24 23.32 -12.83
C ARG A 700 -26.60 22.85 -11.52
N GLY A 701 -27.39 22.64 -10.47
CA GLY A 701 -26.93 21.96 -9.25
C GLY A 701 -26.27 22.87 -8.20
N PHE A 702 -26.60 24.16 -8.17
CA PHE A 702 -26.24 25.01 -7.03
C PHE A 702 -27.22 24.80 -5.87
N VAL A 703 -26.68 24.35 -4.72
CA VAL A 703 -27.46 24.14 -3.51
C VAL A 703 -27.34 25.38 -2.63
N SER A 704 -28.44 26.11 -2.52
CA SER A 704 -28.53 27.38 -1.78
C SER A 704 -28.78 27.18 -0.29
N SER A 705 -29.38 26.05 0.09
CA SER A 705 -29.67 25.71 1.48
C SER A 705 -28.43 25.13 2.17
N SER A 706 -28.31 25.33 3.48
CA SER A 706 -27.35 24.64 4.34
C SER A 706 -27.90 23.31 4.86
N TYR A 707 -27.06 22.46 5.42
CA TYR A 707 -27.54 21.23 6.07
C TYR A 707 -28.46 21.51 7.26
N ARG A 708 -28.21 22.59 8.00
CA ARG A 708 -29.04 23.01 9.14
C ARG A 708 -30.44 23.45 8.74
N ASN A 709 -30.58 24.11 7.59
CA ASN A 709 -31.88 24.56 7.06
C ASN A 709 -32.64 23.46 6.32
N GLY A 710 -31.94 22.39 5.92
CA GLY A 710 -32.51 21.27 5.17
C GLY A 710 -32.52 21.52 3.65
N LEU A 711 -32.21 20.47 2.89
CA LEU A 711 -32.12 20.55 1.43
C LEU A 711 -33.50 20.41 0.79
N LYS A 712 -33.79 21.24 -0.22
CA LYS A 712 -34.99 21.07 -1.06
C LYS A 712 -34.90 19.76 -1.86
N PRO A 713 -36.02 19.16 -2.31
CA PRO A 713 -35.99 17.88 -3.05
C PRO A 713 -35.03 17.88 -4.25
N VAL A 714 -35.00 18.97 -5.01
CA VAL A 714 -34.10 19.16 -6.15
C VAL A 714 -32.64 19.29 -5.71
N GLU A 715 -32.37 20.03 -4.64
CA GLU A 715 -31.03 20.21 -4.08
C GLU A 715 -30.48 18.90 -3.52
N PHE A 716 -31.32 18.13 -2.82
CA PHE A 716 -30.98 16.80 -2.31
C PHE A 716 -30.58 15.87 -3.45
N PHE A 717 -31.34 15.84 -4.55
CA PHE A 717 -31.01 15.02 -5.71
C PHE A 717 -29.67 15.42 -6.34
N PHE A 718 -29.44 16.72 -6.53
CA PHE A 718 -28.15 17.21 -7.05
C PHE A 718 -26.98 16.91 -6.12
N HIS A 719 -27.18 17.01 -4.80
CA HIS A 719 -26.18 16.65 -3.82
C HIS A 719 -25.84 15.15 -3.86
N ALA A 720 -26.85 14.29 -4.00
CA ALA A 720 -26.66 12.85 -4.17
C ALA A 720 -25.87 12.52 -5.46
N MET A 721 -26.14 13.24 -6.56
CA MET A 721 -25.37 13.09 -7.79
C MET A 721 -23.88 13.45 -7.60
N GLY A 722 -23.59 14.57 -6.92
CA GLY A 722 -22.22 14.97 -6.59
C GLY A 722 -21.52 13.98 -5.67
N GLY A 723 -22.22 13.48 -4.63
CA GLY A 723 -21.69 12.47 -3.73
C GLY A 723 -21.32 11.16 -4.42
N ARG A 724 -22.06 10.76 -5.47
CA ARG A 724 -21.77 9.54 -6.23
C ARG A 724 -20.42 9.61 -6.97
N GLU A 725 -20.01 10.79 -7.43
CA GLU A 725 -18.69 10.97 -8.05
C GLU A 725 -17.58 10.63 -7.07
N GLY A 726 -17.63 11.18 -5.85
CA GLY A 726 -16.63 10.92 -4.81
C GLY A 726 -16.48 9.43 -4.47
N LEU A 727 -17.60 8.70 -4.37
CA LEU A 727 -17.60 7.25 -4.11
C LEU A 727 -16.94 6.46 -5.25
N VAL A 728 -17.27 6.78 -6.50
CA VAL A 728 -16.74 6.07 -7.68
C VAL A 728 -15.26 6.38 -7.87
N ASP A 729 -14.85 7.64 -7.76
CA ASP A 729 -13.46 8.05 -7.94
C ASP A 729 -12.54 7.40 -6.89
N THR A 730 -12.99 7.34 -5.64
CA THR A 730 -12.25 6.68 -4.55
C THR A 730 -12.06 5.19 -4.83
N ALA A 731 -13.11 4.50 -5.30
CA ALA A 731 -13.03 3.09 -5.65
C ALA A 731 -12.10 2.81 -6.85
N VAL A 732 -12.20 3.61 -7.92
CA VAL A 732 -11.43 3.41 -9.16
C VAL A 732 -9.94 3.71 -8.96
N ARG A 733 -9.61 4.81 -8.26
CA ARG A 733 -8.20 5.23 -8.02
C ARG A 733 -7.38 4.18 -7.28
N THR A 734 -8.02 3.36 -6.45
CA THR A 734 -7.35 2.28 -5.71
C THR A 734 -6.70 1.26 -6.66
N SER A 735 -7.36 0.93 -7.77
CA SER A 735 -6.85 -0.05 -8.74
C SER A 735 -5.63 0.46 -9.51
N THR A 736 -5.66 1.71 -9.97
CA THR A 736 -4.60 2.32 -10.77
C THR A 736 -3.38 2.65 -9.92
N SER A 737 -3.59 3.20 -8.72
CA SER A 737 -2.53 3.50 -7.76
C SER A 737 -1.78 2.24 -7.33
N GLY A 738 -2.51 1.19 -6.91
CA GLY A 738 -1.88 -0.07 -6.48
C GLY A 738 -1.12 -0.78 -7.60
N TYR A 739 -1.63 -0.75 -8.84
CA TYR A 739 -0.93 -1.32 -9.99
C TYR A 739 0.35 -0.53 -10.33
N MET A 740 0.28 0.80 -10.33
CA MET A 740 1.46 1.65 -10.55
C MET A 740 2.51 1.41 -9.48
N GLN A 741 2.12 1.42 -8.20
CA GLN A 741 3.00 1.12 -7.08
C GLN A 741 3.69 -0.23 -7.27
N ARG A 742 2.92 -1.29 -7.59
CA ARG A 742 3.49 -2.63 -7.83
C ARG A 742 4.51 -2.63 -8.97
N ARG A 743 4.25 -1.92 -10.07
CA ARG A 743 5.20 -1.83 -11.19
C ARG A 743 6.50 -1.17 -10.75
N LEU A 744 6.41 -0.08 -9.99
CA LEU A 744 7.58 0.63 -9.47
C LEU A 744 8.36 -0.22 -8.46
N VAL A 745 7.67 -0.88 -7.52
CA VAL A 745 8.31 -1.75 -6.52
C VAL A 745 9.08 -2.88 -7.21
N ASN A 746 8.47 -3.59 -8.17
CA ASN A 746 9.18 -4.67 -8.88
C ASN A 746 10.35 -4.16 -9.73
N ALA A 747 10.36 -2.89 -10.14
CA ALA A 747 11.45 -2.30 -10.91
C ALA A 747 12.59 -1.78 -10.02
N LEU A 748 12.30 -1.42 -8.76
CA LEU A 748 13.25 -0.75 -7.86
C LEU A 748 13.69 -1.61 -6.67
N GLN A 749 13.06 -2.76 -6.41
CA GLN A 749 13.39 -3.62 -5.27
C GLN A 749 14.85 -4.10 -5.25
N ASP A 750 15.52 -4.13 -6.41
CA ASP A 750 16.91 -4.57 -6.51
C ASP A 750 17.92 -3.44 -6.22
N MET A 751 17.46 -2.21 -5.98
CA MET A 751 18.33 -1.06 -5.73
C MET A 751 18.77 -1.02 -4.26
N VAL A 752 20.09 -1.06 -4.03
CA VAL A 752 20.69 -1.07 -2.68
C VAL A 752 21.71 0.06 -2.56
N VAL A 753 21.89 0.56 -1.32
CA VAL A 753 22.95 1.53 -0.97
C VAL A 753 24.14 0.76 -0.41
N GLU A 754 25.28 0.88 -1.08
CA GLU A 754 26.53 0.25 -0.64
C GLU A 754 27.26 1.10 0.39
N ASN A 755 28.23 0.48 1.08
CA ASN A 755 29.07 1.13 2.08
C ASN A 755 29.87 2.34 1.54
N ASP A 756 30.07 2.44 0.22
CA ASP A 756 30.71 3.59 -0.45
C ASP A 756 29.72 4.72 -0.80
N GLY A 757 28.44 4.59 -0.41
CA GLY A 757 27.37 5.55 -0.64
C GLY A 757 26.87 5.58 -2.09
N THR A 758 27.15 4.52 -2.88
CA THR A 758 26.67 4.39 -4.25
C THR A 758 25.39 3.56 -4.34
N TYR A 759 24.58 3.84 -5.35
CA TYR A 759 23.33 3.13 -5.64
C TYR A 759 23.53 2.21 -6.84
N TYR A 760 23.35 0.90 -6.65
CA TYR A 760 23.40 -0.06 -7.74
C TYR A 760 22.22 -1.03 -7.66
N PRO A 761 21.74 -1.53 -8.82
CA PRO A 761 20.92 -2.73 -8.82
C PRO A 761 21.81 -3.93 -8.42
N ILE A 762 21.27 -4.90 -7.69
CA ILE A 762 21.95 -6.12 -7.23
C ILE A 762 22.65 -6.87 -8.39
N SER A 763 22.13 -6.79 -9.61
CA SER A 763 22.77 -7.35 -10.82
C SER A 763 24.13 -6.73 -11.16
N LEU A 764 24.33 -5.44 -10.85
CA LEU A 764 25.60 -4.73 -10.98
C LEU A 764 26.52 -4.94 -9.75
N TRP A 765 25.96 -5.34 -8.60
CA TRP A 765 26.70 -5.61 -7.37
C TRP A 765 27.58 -6.86 -7.46
N ARG A 766 27.02 -7.99 -7.93
CA ARG A 766 27.80 -9.23 -8.22
C ARG A 766 28.96 -8.98 -9.21
N ARG A 767 28.80 -7.97 -10.08
CA ARG A 767 29.75 -7.55 -11.13
C ARG A 767 31.06 -6.97 -10.56
N ARG A 768 31.05 -6.39 -9.35
CA ARG A 768 32.25 -5.72 -8.77
C ARG A 768 33.18 -6.65 -7.98
N ARG A 769 32.68 -7.74 -7.38
CA ARG A 769 33.58 -8.70 -6.70
C ARG A 769 34.48 -9.48 -7.68
N GLY A 770 34.12 -9.54 -8.97
CA GLY A 770 34.91 -10.23 -10.01
C GLY A 770 35.82 -9.33 -10.86
N ALA A 771 35.71 -8.00 -10.75
CA ALA A 771 36.48 -7.07 -11.58
C ALA A 771 37.00 -5.91 -10.72
N HIS A 772 38.24 -6.02 -10.24
CA HIS A 772 39.00 -4.86 -9.81
C HIS A 772 39.20 -3.93 -11.02
N SER A 773 39.02 -2.63 -10.78
CA SER A 773 39.22 -1.51 -11.70
C SER A 773 38.03 -1.18 -12.63
N HIS A 774 37.26 -0.17 -12.22
CA HIS A 774 36.90 1.04 -13.00
C HIS A 774 35.59 1.65 -12.45
N ARG A 775 35.69 2.89 -11.94
CA ARG A 775 34.56 3.67 -11.37
C ARG A 775 34.04 4.66 -12.42
N PRO A 776 32.75 4.65 -12.77
CA PRO A 776 32.08 5.83 -13.30
C PRO A 776 31.51 6.65 -12.13
N ARG A 777 31.88 7.93 -12.05
CA ARG A 777 31.26 8.91 -11.13
C ARG A 777 29.82 9.18 -11.59
N ALA A 778 28.84 8.67 -10.86
CA ALA A 778 27.46 9.15 -10.95
C ALA A 778 27.23 10.24 -9.88
N SER A 779 26.40 11.22 -10.22
CA SER A 779 26.32 12.56 -9.66
C SER A 779 25.94 12.67 -8.18
N SER A 780 26.55 13.65 -7.51
CA SER A 780 26.51 13.97 -6.08
C SER A 780 25.25 14.69 -5.58
N LYS A 781 24.08 14.56 -6.23
CA LYS A 781 22.88 15.36 -5.91
C LYS A 781 21.72 14.63 -5.22
N LEU A 782 21.93 13.43 -4.67
CA LEU A 782 20.92 12.69 -3.87
C LEU A 782 21.33 12.42 -2.42
N ARG A 783 22.42 13.06 -1.95
CA ARG A 783 22.90 12.94 -0.56
C ARG A 783 21.97 13.47 0.52
N CYS A 784 20.92 14.24 0.19
CA CYS A 784 20.04 14.82 1.22
C CYS A 784 19.00 13.85 1.82
N ALA A 785 18.72 12.70 1.22
CA ALA A 785 17.64 11.83 1.71
C ALA A 785 18.10 10.76 2.73
N ALA A 786 19.38 10.38 2.72
CA ALA A 786 19.91 9.29 3.55
C ALA A 786 20.66 9.78 4.81
N THR A 787 21.00 11.06 4.91
CA THR A 787 21.67 11.63 6.09
C THR A 787 20.70 12.37 7.04
N GLN A 788 19.40 12.14 6.91
CA GLN A 788 18.36 12.59 7.86
C GLN A 788 17.59 11.43 8.49
N SER A 789 18.08 10.18 8.39
CA SER A 789 17.51 9.01 9.06
C SER A 789 18.17 8.76 10.40
#